data_AF-A0A947B5W7-F1
#
_entry.id   AF-A0A947B5W7-F1
#
_cell.length_a   1.000
_cell.length_b   1.000
_cell.length_c   1.000
_cell.angle_alpha   90.00
_cell.angle_beta   90.00
_cell.angle_gamma   90.00
#
_symmetry.space_group_name_H-M   'P 1'
#
loop_
_entity.id
_entity.type
_entity.pdbx_description
1 polymer ?
#
loop_
_entity_poly.entity_id
_entity_poly.type
_entity_poly.pdbx_seq_one_letter_code
_entity_poly.pdbx_strand_id
1 'polypeptide(L)'
;MQNHLRRHQTGAVLLLLLGIIILISSGIFLGHLEQDFLYRSQRDQKTMEALFSTKQALIGWAVGHPNAPGLMPWTDRKGDGNYDGDSDCASLASDAAFNPVFLLGRIPWRGRTNPCERVHGGLGINARDGAGERLWYAVSRNLIRRYQSPAGYPIINPALVNTAPFPWLTVRDAANVVISERVAAVILASGSALSGQDRSVDAPNAENYLDIHVPTGIDNADADDCFDANPDCGGTDGEDFVLADANASFNDRLVFITVDELMGAVEERVLNDADKILDDYLTTADPTTASVYPWPSPFAYPTAVLSGNVTENGMDTSRDLIDIHADFIAAGIRPGQVIRNVTDGSKGIINSVDNGTMLTLTADGLRGGQDNRFDINRISVPDDNDSYEILTDTSGLATDGSLGDILQDADRLAESGADFGTLGVQVGDIVENVSDETYGVVVALPAPDTMVLNRLGADGTVDGTMAFDPGDSYEIPRFNGIPGTWAGALPFHVMGERFRTGFTVAWNIPEEIPDKMSLADNAGYLASIENAIRCSDDINQMAADSVADPPATNGCNPDSSPKEIPWANGSCAWAGLDTVRCEGKTNWGWYLAGTITGTHENAALGFEDQDADFRALGVETGDVVLNLTDGAHGVIREVTAQGIVAFGLYGGVENQFDRDDEYRIRVATGIIPETGAACAEVWDGADTITCGPDTLVDIDADFWENGVRPGDTIENRTKGWWRIIEDVGRLGAFSNTQDTLRMAALPGADGAENHFADGDSYTIRTGFVDKRRYVFNLAFTGHVDLNDKPGFRSVGTDINALLPLPNEIRIQDRDILNQRTVVDVAMTTYPTTMGEIRVSGIGRDLSPDFPAWFLANHWHHFIYMAVARGHFPEGSGQCIPGDDCLLLNTKNTGGNTARNDVTALLIAAGRETDGAQCIQNRPASDSAQYFEEENALPFTNAGADISNPVFKKRHSRLMDACFQDRVHVVE
;
A
#
# COMPACT_ATOMS: atom_id res chain seq x y z
N MET A 1 -10.46 -114.41 73.18
CA MET A 1 -10.27 -112.97 73.43
C MET A 1 -9.81 -112.34 72.12
N GLN A 2 -10.69 -111.66 71.37
CA GLN A 2 -10.91 -110.20 71.37
C GLN A 2 -9.62 -109.42 71.03
N ASN A 3 -9.49 -108.54 70.04
CA ASN A 3 -10.43 -107.66 69.32
C ASN A 3 -9.84 -107.25 67.94
N HIS A 4 -10.70 -107.08 66.92
CA HIS A 4 -10.41 -106.32 65.70
C HIS A 4 -10.90 -104.87 65.86
N LEU A 5 -10.02 -103.88 65.70
CA LEU A 5 -10.36 -102.45 65.62
C LEU A 5 -10.31 -101.97 64.16
N ARG A 6 -11.45 -101.48 63.66
CA ARG A 6 -11.56 -100.63 62.46
C ARG A 6 -11.04 -99.23 62.76
N ARG A 7 -10.39 -98.59 61.78
CA ARG A 7 -10.24 -97.11 61.73
C ARG A 7 -10.63 -96.61 60.34
N HIS A 8 -11.72 -95.85 60.27
CA HIS A 8 -12.05 -94.92 59.19
C HIS A 8 -11.24 -93.64 59.41
N GLN A 9 -10.57 -93.08 58.38
CA GLN A 9 -10.47 -91.65 58.05
C GLN A 9 -9.72 -91.45 56.71
N THR A 10 -10.44 -91.14 55.63
CA THR A 10 -9.93 -90.57 54.37
C THR A 10 -10.98 -89.60 53.79
N GLY A 11 -10.98 -88.35 54.24
CA GLY A 11 -11.90 -87.32 53.72
C GLY A 11 -11.54 -85.88 54.10
N ALA A 12 -11.11 -85.63 55.34
CA ALA A 12 -10.83 -84.26 55.80
C ALA A 12 -9.55 -83.64 55.21
N VAL A 13 -8.50 -84.44 54.96
CA VAL A 13 -7.24 -83.96 54.37
C VAL A 13 -7.42 -83.52 52.91
N LEU A 14 -8.30 -84.19 52.16
CA LEU A 14 -8.56 -83.86 50.76
C LEU A 14 -9.30 -82.52 50.63
N LEU A 15 -10.28 -82.26 51.51
CA LEU A 15 -11.04 -81.00 51.50
C LEU A 15 -10.19 -79.79 51.92
N LEU A 16 -9.26 -79.98 52.86
CA LEU A 16 -8.35 -78.91 53.31
C LEU A 16 -7.32 -78.58 52.22
N LEU A 17 -6.80 -79.60 51.51
CA LEU A 17 -5.89 -79.42 50.39
C LEU A 17 -6.59 -78.78 49.18
N LEU A 18 -7.85 -79.16 48.90
CA LEU A 18 -8.68 -78.55 47.86
C LEU A 18 -8.98 -77.07 48.19
N GLY A 19 -9.30 -76.75 49.45
CA GLY A 19 -9.53 -75.38 49.90
C GLY A 19 -8.31 -74.48 49.76
N ILE A 20 -7.11 -75.00 50.05
CA ILE A 20 -5.84 -74.27 49.86
C ILE A 20 -5.56 -74.05 48.37
N ILE A 21 -5.80 -75.04 47.51
CA ILE A 21 -5.61 -74.90 46.06
C ILE A 21 -6.58 -73.85 45.49
N ILE A 22 -7.85 -73.83 45.94
CA ILE A 22 -8.84 -72.85 45.49
C ILE A 22 -8.46 -71.44 45.96
N LEU A 23 -7.94 -71.27 47.17
CA LEU A 23 -7.52 -69.96 47.68
C LEU A 23 -6.25 -69.44 46.99
N ILE A 24 -5.28 -70.31 46.70
CA ILE A 24 -4.06 -69.95 45.95
C ILE A 24 -4.39 -69.61 44.50
N SER A 25 -5.25 -70.40 43.85
CA SER A 25 -5.70 -70.12 42.47
C SER A 25 -6.54 -68.85 42.38
N SER A 26 -7.38 -68.56 43.38
CA SER A 26 -8.15 -67.30 43.45
C SER A 26 -7.23 -66.09 43.66
N GLY A 27 -6.18 -66.20 44.48
CA GLY A 27 -5.21 -65.13 44.68
C GLY A 27 -4.34 -64.84 43.45
N ILE A 28 -3.94 -65.88 42.70
CA ILE A 28 -3.23 -65.73 41.42
C ILE A 28 -4.14 -65.13 40.35
N PHE A 29 -5.41 -65.55 40.30
CA PHE A 29 -6.40 -65.03 39.36
C PHE A 29 -6.74 -63.56 39.61
N LEU A 30 -6.93 -63.15 40.88
CA LEU A 30 -7.18 -61.75 41.23
C LEU A 30 -5.94 -60.88 41.01
N GLY A 31 -4.73 -61.39 41.29
CA GLY A 31 -3.48 -60.68 41.00
C GLY A 31 -3.21 -60.48 39.51
N HIS A 32 -3.59 -61.46 38.67
CA HIS A 32 -3.52 -61.31 37.21
C HIS A 32 -4.55 -60.31 36.68
N LEU A 33 -5.78 -60.28 37.22
CA LEU A 33 -6.79 -59.30 36.82
C LEU A 33 -6.38 -57.87 37.19
N GLU A 34 -5.84 -57.62 38.38
CA GLU A 34 -5.35 -56.28 38.75
C GLU A 34 -4.14 -55.83 37.91
N GLN A 35 -3.21 -56.74 37.61
CA GLN A 35 -2.04 -56.41 36.77
C GLN A 35 -2.42 -56.14 35.31
N ASP A 36 -3.33 -56.92 34.72
CA ASP A 36 -3.75 -56.73 33.34
C ASP A 36 -4.56 -55.43 33.16
N PHE A 37 -5.41 -55.06 34.13
CA PHE A 37 -6.15 -53.79 34.11
C PHE A 37 -5.21 -52.59 34.30
N LEU A 38 -4.27 -52.64 35.26
CA LEU A 38 -3.30 -51.57 35.47
C LEU A 38 -2.37 -51.39 34.27
N TYR A 39 -1.94 -52.49 33.65
CA TYR A 39 -1.06 -52.46 32.49
C TYR A 39 -1.76 -51.92 31.24
N ARG A 40 -3.02 -52.30 30.99
CA ARG A 40 -3.84 -51.71 29.92
C ARG A 40 -4.09 -50.22 30.16
N SER A 41 -4.48 -49.84 31.38
CA SER A 41 -4.70 -48.43 31.73
C SER A 41 -3.44 -47.57 31.55
N GLN A 42 -2.25 -48.08 31.89
CA GLN A 42 -0.99 -47.39 31.66
C GLN A 42 -0.65 -47.26 30.18
N ARG A 43 -0.90 -48.30 29.37
CA ARG A 43 -0.72 -48.24 27.91
C ARG A 43 -1.67 -47.26 27.26
N ASP A 44 -2.93 -47.24 27.67
CA ASP A 44 -3.94 -46.31 27.15
C ASP A 44 -3.55 -44.87 27.51
N GLN A 45 -3.14 -44.63 28.77
CA GLN A 45 -2.64 -43.31 29.19
C GLN A 45 -1.43 -42.87 28.37
N LYS A 46 -0.44 -43.74 28.18
CA LYS A 46 0.75 -43.44 27.36
C LYS A 46 0.38 -43.16 25.90
N THR A 47 -0.58 -43.91 25.35
CA THR A 47 -1.07 -43.71 23.98
C THR A 47 -1.72 -42.34 23.85
N MET A 48 -2.61 -41.96 24.77
CA MET A 48 -3.24 -40.65 24.75
C MET A 48 -2.23 -39.51 24.94
N GLU A 49 -1.26 -39.67 25.84
CA GLU A 49 -0.18 -38.70 26.04
C GLU A 49 0.66 -38.51 24.77
N ALA A 50 1.02 -39.61 24.09
CA ALA A 50 1.73 -39.57 22.82
C ALA A 50 0.90 -38.85 21.74
N LEU A 51 -0.37 -39.23 21.57
CA LEU A 51 -1.29 -38.61 20.61
C LEU A 51 -1.43 -37.10 20.84
N PHE A 52 -1.68 -36.66 22.09
CA PHE A 52 -1.83 -35.24 22.40
C PHE A 52 -0.52 -34.47 22.27
N SER A 53 0.60 -35.02 22.70
CA SER A 53 1.91 -34.37 22.55
C SER A 53 2.25 -34.18 21.08
N THR A 54 1.95 -35.18 20.23
CA THR A 54 2.12 -35.08 18.79
C THR A 54 1.18 -34.08 18.15
N LYS A 55 -0.09 -34.03 18.57
CA LYS A 55 -1.02 -33.01 18.13
C LYS A 55 -0.49 -31.60 18.38
N GLN A 56 0.00 -31.33 19.60
CA GLN A 56 0.56 -30.01 19.93
C GLN A 56 1.85 -29.71 19.17
N ALA A 57 2.72 -30.70 18.98
CA ALA A 57 3.94 -30.52 18.20
C ALA A 57 3.66 -30.20 16.73
N LEU A 58 2.67 -30.84 16.10
CA LEU A 58 2.25 -30.55 14.74
C LEU A 58 1.69 -29.14 14.59
N ILE A 59 0.81 -28.71 15.50
CA ILE A 59 0.31 -27.32 15.51
C ILE A 59 1.47 -26.33 15.68
N GLY A 60 2.36 -26.57 16.65
CA GLY A 60 3.51 -25.68 16.89
C GLY A 60 4.49 -25.63 15.72
N TRP A 61 4.70 -26.76 15.04
CA TRP A 61 5.52 -26.83 13.83
C TRP A 61 4.90 -26.03 12.69
N ALA A 62 3.59 -26.21 12.45
CA ALA A 62 2.87 -25.53 11.39
C ALA A 62 2.82 -24.02 11.59
N VAL A 63 2.47 -23.57 12.80
CA VAL A 63 2.44 -22.14 13.16
C VAL A 63 3.83 -21.52 13.14
N GLY A 64 4.86 -22.28 13.51
CA GLY A 64 6.25 -21.86 13.50
C GLY A 64 6.94 -21.97 12.12
N HIS A 65 6.20 -22.27 11.06
CA HIS A 65 6.78 -22.38 9.72
C HIS A 65 7.20 -20.99 9.18
N PRO A 66 8.47 -20.79 8.77
CA PRO A 66 9.04 -19.46 8.54
C PRO A 66 8.49 -18.73 7.31
N ASN A 67 8.01 -19.48 6.31
CA ASN A 67 7.58 -18.94 5.02
C ASN A 67 6.11 -19.25 4.69
N ALA A 68 5.43 -20.03 5.52
CA ALA A 68 4.07 -20.47 5.27
C ALA A 68 3.41 -20.96 6.58
N PRO A 69 3.12 -20.05 7.54
CA PRO A 69 2.42 -20.43 8.76
C PRO A 69 1.12 -21.21 8.46
N GLY A 70 0.96 -22.35 9.12
CA GLY A 70 -0.14 -23.29 8.91
C GLY A 70 0.18 -24.45 7.96
N LEU A 71 1.32 -24.41 7.27
CA LEU A 71 1.80 -25.55 6.48
C LEU A 71 2.04 -26.75 7.39
N MET A 72 1.72 -27.94 6.90
CA MET A 72 1.91 -29.20 7.58
C MET A 72 3.01 -30.01 6.90
N PRO A 73 3.79 -30.81 7.67
CA PRO A 73 4.87 -31.59 7.08
C PRO A 73 4.31 -32.71 6.21
N TRP A 74 5.08 -33.17 5.22
CA TRP A 74 4.76 -34.41 4.53
C TRP A 74 4.95 -35.61 5.46
N THR A 75 4.22 -36.69 5.19
CA THR A 75 4.32 -37.92 5.96
C THR A 75 5.69 -38.61 5.76
N ASP A 76 6.17 -39.37 6.76
CA ASP A 76 7.31 -40.29 6.63
C ASP A 76 6.79 -41.61 6.03
N ARG A 77 7.24 -41.94 4.82
CA ARG A 77 6.66 -42.97 3.96
C ARG A 77 7.72 -43.99 3.59
N LYS A 78 7.24 -45.21 3.35
CA LYS A 78 8.04 -46.30 2.76
C LYS A 78 8.68 -45.96 1.39
N GLY A 79 8.32 -44.85 0.75
CA GLY A 79 8.69 -44.53 -0.64
C GLY A 79 10.19 -44.55 -0.93
N ASP A 80 11.03 -44.35 0.10
CA ASP A 80 12.49 -44.43 0.03
C ASP A 80 13.07 -45.76 0.56
N GLY A 81 12.20 -46.69 0.96
CA GLY A 81 12.49 -48.01 1.48
C GLY A 81 12.49 -48.13 3.00
N ASN A 82 12.19 -47.09 3.78
CA ASN A 82 12.14 -47.20 5.24
C ASN A 82 11.12 -46.24 5.93
N TYR A 83 11.17 -46.16 7.27
CA TYR A 83 10.53 -45.10 8.06
C TYR A 83 11.60 -44.49 8.98
N ASP A 84 12.44 -43.60 8.46
CA ASP A 84 13.61 -43.06 9.16
C ASP A 84 13.24 -41.93 10.13
N GLY A 85 12.01 -41.41 10.02
CA GLY A 85 11.51 -40.27 10.76
C GLY A 85 11.60 -38.96 10.00
N ASP A 86 12.08 -38.99 8.76
CA ASP A 86 12.29 -37.83 7.91
C ASP A 86 11.07 -37.69 6.95
N SER A 87 10.62 -36.46 6.67
CA SER A 87 9.40 -36.18 5.88
C SER A 87 9.52 -36.50 4.37
N ASP A 88 8.82 -37.51 3.85
CA ASP A 88 8.86 -37.95 2.45
C ASP A 88 8.05 -37.11 1.47
N CYS A 89 8.47 -35.88 1.24
CA CYS A 89 7.94 -35.12 0.10
C CYS A 89 8.23 -35.83 -1.22
N ALA A 90 7.38 -35.58 -2.21
CA ALA A 90 7.59 -36.05 -3.57
C ALA A 90 8.44 -35.04 -4.35
N SER A 91 9.53 -35.51 -4.97
CA SER A 91 10.24 -34.78 -6.03
C SER A 91 9.91 -35.47 -7.35
N LEU A 92 8.78 -35.07 -7.95
CA LEU A 92 8.32 -35.60 -9.22
C LEU A 92 8.46 -34.55 -10.33
N ALA A 93 8.37 -34.99 -11.58
CA ALA A 93 8.30 -34.09 -12.72
C ALA A 93 7.08 -33.16 -12.61
N SER A 94 7.18 -31.97 -13.21
CA SER A 94 6.17 -30.91 -13.14
C SER A 94 4.78 -31.35 -13.62
N ASP A 95 4.71 -32.32 -14.53
CA ASP A 95 3.51 -32.89 -15.13
C ASP A 95 2.95 -34.13 -14.40
N ALA A 96 3.58 -34.54 -13.29
CA ALA A 96 3.16 -35.73 -12.57
C ALA A 96 1.78 -35.52 -11.90
N ALA A 97 0.88 -36.48 -12.07
CA ALA A 97 -0.37 -36.53 -11.33
C ALA A 97 -0.11 -36.58 -9.81
N PHE A 98 -1.01 -36.00 -9.03
CA PHE A 98 -0.95 -36.09 -7.58
C PHE A 98 -1.13 -37.55 -7.16
N ASN A 99 -0.29 -38.04 -6.24
CA ASN A 99 -0.44 -39.39 -5.69
C ASN A 99 -0.94 -39.29 -4.24
N PRO A 100 -2.20 -39.68 -3.96
CA PRO A 100 -2.79 -39.58 -2.62
C PRO A 100 -2.09 -40.42 -1.54
N VAL A 101 -1.34 -41.47 -1.92
CA VAL A 101 -0.50 -42.26 -1.00
C VAL A 101 0.53 -41.39 -0.26
N PHE A 102 0.76 -40.16 -0.71
CA PHE A 102 1.63 -39.22 0.00
C PHE A 102 0.99 -38.59 1.25
N LEU A 103 -0.33 -38.68 1.38
CA LEU A 103 -1.09 -38.06 2.46
C LEU A 103 -1.16 -38.90 3.73
N LEU A 104 -0.77 -40.19 3.69
CA LEU A 104 -0.72 -41.09 4.85
C LEU A 104 0.66 -41.71 5.03
N GLY A 105 1.19 -41.66 6.26
CA GLY A 105 2.46 -42.29 6.63
C GLY A 105 2.74 -42.20 8.13
N ARG A 106 3.98 -42.41 8.54
CA ARG A 106 4.42 -42.18 9.92
C ARG A 106 4.59 -40.69 10.19
N ILE A 107 4.55 -40.33 11.48
CA ILE A 107 4.86 -38.97 11.91
C ILE A 107 6.35 -38.67 11.65
N PRO A 108 6.68 -37.63 10.86
CA PRO A 108 8.05 -37.18 10.65
C PRO A 108 8.54 -36.47 11.91
N TRP A 109 9.46 -37.07 12.66
CA TRP A 109 9.94 -36.51 13.93
C TRP A 109 11.32 -35.84 13.83
N ARG A 110 12.05 -36.10 12.75
CA ARG A 110 13.35 -35.50 12.45
C ARG A 110 13.16 -34.30 11.51
N GLY A 111 14.10 -33.36 11.58
CA GLY A 111 14.16 -32.27 10.60
C GLY A 111 14.85 -32.78 9.35
N ARG A 112 14.29 -32.49 8.17
CA ARG A 112 14.85 -33.02 6.91
C ARG A 112 15.93 -32.14 6.28
N THR A 113 16.81 -32.83 5.57
CA THR A 113 17.72 -32.33 4.54
C THR A 113 17.14 -32.64 3.15
N ASN A 114 16.94 -31.61 2.31
CA ASN A 114 16.82 -31.58 0.83
C ASN A 114 16.27 -32.86 0.12
N PRO A 115 15.16 -32.81 -0.67
CA PRO A 115 14.74 -31.70 -1.53
C PRO A 115 13.30 -31.18 -1.30
N CYS A 116 12.87 -31.07 -0.04
CA CYS A 116 11.48 -30.70 0.25
C CYS A 116 11.30 -29.21 0.57
N GLU A 117 12.06 -28.69 1.54
CA GLU A 117 11.93 -27.32 2.06
C GLU A 117 13.30 -26.83 2.54
N ARG A 118 13.53 -25.52 2.54
CA ARG A 118 14.71 -24.92 3.19
C ARG A 118 14.62 -25.19 4.70
N VAL A 119 15.67 -25.81 5.26
CA VAL A 119 15.94 -26.09 6.69
C VAL A 119 14.86 -25.58 7.66
N HIS A 120 13.79 -26.36 7.82
CA HIS A 120 12.85 -26.22 8.93
C HIS A 120 13.09 -27.35 9.93
N GLY A 121 12.99 -27.05 11.24
CA GLY A 121 13.26 -28.03 12.28
C GLY A 121 12.29 -29.21 12.23
N GLY A 122 12.69 -30.40 12.71
CA GLY A 122 11.74 -31.50 12.88
C GLY A 122 10.74 -31.22 13.99
N LEU A 123 9.69 -32.04 14.13
CA LEU A 123 8.73 -31.94 15.24
C LEU A 123 9.40 -32.04 16.62
N GLY A 124 10.63 -32.57 16.70
CA GLY A 124 11.40 -32.67 17.93
C GLY A 124 10.90 -33.75 18.89
N ILE A 125 9.94 -34.58 18.46
CA ILE A 125 9.27 -35.59 19.27
C ILE A 125 9.13 -36.93 18.53
N ASN A 126 9.81 -37.97 19.00
CA ASN A 126 9.65 -39.35 18.50
C ASN A 126 8.62 -40.11 19.36
N ALA A 127 7.36 -39.66 19.30
CA ALA A 127 6.29 -40.19 20.13
C ALA A 127 5.96 -41.65 19.76
N ARG A 128 5.71 -42.46 20.79
CA ARG A 128 5.33 -43.88 20.64
C ARG A 128 4.15 -44.21 21.54
N ASP A 129 3.25 -45.03 21.02
CA ASP A 129 2.06 -45.45 21.73
C ASP A 129 2.35 -46.41 22.91
N GLY A 130 1.27 -46.89 23.54
CA GLY A 130 1.31 -47.86 24.62
C GLY A 130 1.88 -49.24 24.21
N ALA A 131 1.80 -49.60 22.93
CA ALA A 131 2.39 -50.82 22.37
C ALA A 131 3.87 -50.65 21.99
N GLY A 132 4.37 -49.42 21.95
CA GLY A 132 5.74 -49.08 21.56
C GLY A 132 5.90 -48.74 20.08
N GLU A 133 4.81 -48.65 19.33
CA GLU A 133 4.79 -48.29 17.92
C GLU A 133 4.87 -46.78 17.74
N ARG A 134 5.46 -46.33 16.62
CA ARG A 134 5.41 -44.92 16.22
C ARG A 134 3.98 -44.56 15.78
N LEU A 135 3.62 -43.30 15.91
CA LEU A 135 2.33 -42.83 15.44
C LEU A 135 2.30 -42.71 13.91
N TRP A 136 1.10 -42.91 13.37
CA TRP A 136 0.71 -42.65 11.99
C TRP A 136 0.06 -41.28 11.87
N TYR A 137 0.04 -40.77 10.65
CA TYR A 137 -0.27 -39.39 10.32
C TYR A 137 -0.91 -39.31 8.95
N ALA A 138 -2.11 -38.76 8.90
CA ALA A 138 -2.77 -38.33 7.68
C ALA A 138 -2.83 -36.81 7.63
N VAL A 139 -2.63 -36.21 6.46
CA VAL A 139 -2.62 -34.75 6.25
C VAL A 139 -3.49 -34.35 5.07
N SER A 140 -4.20 -33.23 5.18
CA SER A 140 -4.96 -32.67 4.08
C SER A 140 -4.03 -32.14 2.98
N ARG A 141 -4.36 -32.42 1.72
CA ARG A 141 -3.68 -31.87 0.54
C ARG A 141 -3.66 -30.35 0.49
N ASN A 142 -4.62 -29.69 1.15
CA ASN A 142 -4.67 -28.23 1.23
C ASN A 142 -3.50 -27.60 2.00
N LEU A 143 -2.80 -28.38 2.85
CA LEU A 143 -1.83 -27.88 3.82
C LEU A 143 -0.40 -28.37 3.61
N ILE A 144 -0.12 -29.05 2.51
CA ILE A 144 1.23 -29.51 2.17
C ILE A 144 1.81 -28.68 1.03
N ARG A 145 3.15 -28.57 0.99
CA ARG A 145 3.84 -27.87 -0.09
C ARG A 145 3.49 -28.54 -1.43
N ARG A 146 3.11 -27.76 -2.44
CA ARG A 146 2.83 -28.29 -3.78
C ARG A 146 4.15 -28.66 -4.45
N TYR A 147 4.25 -29.88 -4.97
CA TYR A 147 5.40 -30.34 -5.76
C TYR A 147 5.13 -30.29 -7.27
N GLN A 148 3.85 -30.31 -7.66
CA GLN A 148 3.44 -30.08 -9.04
C GLN A 148 3.79 -28.64 -9.38
N SER A 149 4.20 -28.40 -10.62
CA SER A 149 4.58 -27.06 -11.03
C SER A 149 3.33 -26.13 -10.98
N PRO A 150 3.46 -24.86 -10.58
CA PRO A 150 4.66 -24.29 -9.99
C PRO A 150 4.75 -24.84 -8.57
N ALA A 151 5.87 -25.48 -8.24
CA ALA A 151 6.07 -25.98 -6.89
C ALA A 151 6.12 -24.77 -5.95
N GLY A 152 5.43 -24.83 -4.82
CA GLY A 152 5.29 -23.67 -3.96
C GLY A 152 4.43 -23.93 -2.73
N TYR A 153 4.37 -22.93 -1.86
CA TYR A 153 3.51 -22.99 -0.68
C TYR A 153 2.05 -22.74 -1.08
N PRO A 154 1.08 -23.48 -0.51
CA PRO A 154 -0.32 -23.12 -0.64
C PRO A 154 -0.60 -21.78 0.06
N ILE A 155 -1.57 -21.03 -0.45
CA ILE A 155 -2.09 -19.83 0.23
C ILE A 155 -2.87 -20.28 1.46
N ILE A 156 -2.38 -19.92 2.65
CA ILE A 156 -3.02 -20.27 3.92
C ILE A 156 -3.46 -18.99 4.64
N ASN A 157 -4.78 -18.76 4.61
CA ASN A 157 -5.46 -17.63 5.23
C ASN A 157 -6.89 -18.06 5.69
N PRO A 158 -7.67 -17.18 6.34
CA PRO A 158 -8.97 -17.57 6.88
C PRO A 158 -10.01 -18.01 5.82
N ALA A 159 -9.88 -17.57 4.56
CA ALA A 159 -10.80 -17.99 3.49
C ALA A 159 -10.62 -19.47 3.12
N LEU A 160 -9.39 -20.02 3.24
CA LEU A 160 -9.07 -21.42 2.92
C LEU A 160 -10.02 -22.41 3.62
N VAL A 161 -10.49 -22.05 4.81
CA VAL A 161 -11.45 -22.80 5.62
C VAL A 161 -12.70 -23.15 4.79
N ASN A 162 -13.25 -22.22 4.03
CA ASN A 162 -14.51 -22.40 3.29
C ASN A 162 -14.32 -22.61 1.79
N THR A 163 -13.23 -22.09 1.22
CA THR A 163 -12.96 -22.13 -0.22
C THR A 163 -11.80 -23.08 -0.56
N ALA A 164 -11.61 -24.14 0.22
CA ALA A 164 -10.53 -25.09 0.04
C ALA A 164 -10.57 -25.69 -1.38
N PRO A 165 -9.44 -25.72 -2.12
CA PRO A 165 -9.41 -26.28 -3.47
C PRO A 165 -9.61 -27.80 -3.49
N PHE A 166 -9.35 -28.48 -2.37
CA PHE A 166 -9.56 -29.92 -2.19
C PHE A 166 -10.45 -30.19 -0.97
N PRO A 167 -11.20 -31.31 -0.94
CA PRO A 167 -11.94 -31.73 0.24
C PRO A 167 -11.05 -31.83 1.50
N TRP A 168 -11.62 -31.49 2.65
CA TRP A 168 -10.99 -31.74 3.95
C TRP A 168 -11.12 -33.21 4.35
N LEU A 169 -10.27 -33.68 5.27
CA LEU A 169 -10.42 -35.01 5.84
C LEU A 169 -11.69 -35.06 6.71
N THR A 170 -12.29 -36.24 6.82
CA THR A 170 -13.50 -36.47 7.61
C THR A 170 -13.22 -37.49 8.71
N VAL A 171 -13.72 -37.23 9.91
CA VAL A 171 -13.66 -38.15 11.05
C VAL A 171 -15.07 -38.49 11.48
N ARG A 172 -15.36 -39.78 11.62
CA ARG A 172 -16.66 -40.34 12.00
C ARG A 172 -16.56 -41.15 13.29
N ASP A 173 -17.68 -41.30 13.98
CA ASP A 173 -17.78 -42.18 15.14
C ASP A 173 -18.07 -43.63 14.74
N ALA A 174 -18.10 -44.53 15.73
CA ALA A 174 -18.41 -45.94 15.54
C ALA A 174 -19.82 -46.23 14.96
N ALA A 175 -20.73 -45.25 14.98
CA ALA A 175 -22.07 -45.31 14.41
C ALA A 175 -22.16 -44.70 13.00
N ASN A 176 -21.01 -44.37 12.39
CA ASN A 176 -20.88 -43.71 11.09
C ASN A 176 -21.39 -42.25 11.05
N VAL A 177 -21.51 -41.60 12.21
CA VAL A 177 -21.92 -40.19 12.30
C VAL A 177 -20.68 -39.31 12.17
N VAL A 178 -20.75 -38.27 11.34
CA VAL A 178 -19.67 -37.28 11.17
C VAL A 178 -19.41 -36.57 12.50
N ILE A 179 -18.18 -36.68 13.00
CA ILE A 179 -17.66 -35.90 14.12
C ILE A 179 -17.15 -34.54 13.60
N SER A 180 -16.41 -34.56 12.48
CA SER A 180 -15.95 -33.36 11.78
C SER A 180 -15.63 -33.70 10.32
N GLU A 181 -15.99 -32.81 9.41
CA GLU A 181 -15.65 -32.85 7.97
C GLU A 181 -14.65 -31.74 7.60
N ARG A 182 -14.01 -31.14 8.60
CA ARG A 182 -13.09 -30.00 8.47
C ARG A 182 -11.74 -30.32 9.11
N VAL A 183 -11.23 -31.53 8.85
CA VAL A 183 -10.02 -32.05 9.49
C VAL A 183 -8.79 -31.76 8.64
N ALA A 184 -7.82 -31.06 9.24
CA ALA A 184 -6.53 -30.71 8.65
C ALA A 184 -5.55 -31.88 8.71
N ALA A 185 -5.57 -32.64 9.81
CA ALA A 185 -4.70 -33.80 10.02
C ALA A 185 -5.31 -34.79 11.01
N VAL A 186 -4.99 -36.08 10.83
CA VAL A 186 -5.34 -37.18 11.74
C VAL A 186 -4.05 -37.84 12.23
N ILE A 187 -3.97 -38.10 13.53
CA ILE A 187 -2.82 -38.74 14.18
C ILE A 187 -3.32 -40.05 14.78
N LEU A 188 -2.76 -41.17 14.36
CA LEU A 188 -3.23 -42.50 14.72
C LEU A 188 -2.17 -43.29 15.51
N ALA A 189 -2.65 -44.04 16.50
CA ALA A 189 -1.91 -45.05 17.22
C ALA A 189 -2.46 -46.43 16.85
N SER A 190 -1.60 -47.29 16.32
CA SER A 190 -1.95 -48.61 15.79
C SER A 190 -2.09 -49.71 16.84
N GLY A 191 -1.87 -49.39 18.11
CA GLY A 191 -2.03 -50.32 19.21
C GLY A 191 -1.19 -51.60 19.07
N SER A 192 -1.67 -52.68 19.70
CA SER A 192 -1.00 -53.98 19.61
C SER A 192 -1.39 -54.70 18.32
N ALA A 193 -0.47 -55.44 17.70
CA ALA A 193 -0.76 -56.16 16.46
C ALA A 193 -1.99 -57.08 16.59
N LEU A 194 -2.96 -56.89 15.69
CA LEU A 194 -4.14 -57.75 15.57
C LEU A 194 -3.85 -58.97 14.69
N SER A 195 -4.76 -59.95 14.74
CA SER A 195 -4.63 -61.16 13.92
C SER A 195 -4.71 -60.80 12.43
N GLY A 196 -3.62 -61.07 11.69
CA GLY A 196 -3.52 -60.77 10.25
C GLY A 196 -2.53 -59.65 9.93
N GLN A 197 -2.11 -58.87 10.93
CA GLN A 197 -1.07 -57.85 10.77
C GLN A 197 0.33 -58.46 10.87
N ASP A 198 1.15 -58.29 9.83
CA ASP A 198 2.57 -58.67 9.86
C ASP A 198 3.47 -57.43 9.95
N ARG A 199 3.92 -57.14 11.18
CA ARG A 199 4.81 -56.02 11.48
C ARG A 199 6.30 -56.42 11.45
N SER A 200 6.63 -57.64 11.02
CA SER A 200 7.98 -58.20 11.13
C SER A 200 8.89 -57.90 9.93
N VAL A 201 8.32 -57.46 8.81
CA VAL A 201 9.06 -57.09 7.60
C VAL A 201 9.71 -55.71 7.76
N ASP A 202 10.76 -55.43 6.98
CA ASP A 202 11.38 -54.11 6.94
C ASP A 202 10.40 -53.09 6.32
N ALA A 203 10.00 -52.09 7.12
CA ALA A 203 9.02 -51.04 6.79
C ALA A 203 7.68 -51.56 6.22
N PRO A 204 6.83 -52.21 7.04
CA PRO A 204 5.51 -52.69 6.61
C PRO A 204 4.56 -51.53 6.24
N ASN A 205 3.63 -51.78 5.31
CA ASN A 205 2.64 -50.78 4.86
C ASN A 205 1.62 -50.43 5.97
N ALA A 206 0.86 -49.34 5.80
CA ALA A 206 -0.17 -48.88 6.74
C ALA A 206 -1.15 -49.99 7.15
N GLU A 207 -1.61 -50.80 6.18
CA GLU A 207 -2.52 -51.94 6.40
C GLU A 207 -2.01 -53.00 7.40
N ASN A 208 -0.69 -53.07 7.62
CA ASN A 208 -0.11 -53.98 8.62
C ASN A 208 -0.09 -53.39 10.04
N TYR A 209 -0.60 -52.17 10.21
CA TYR A 209 -0.64 -51.46 11.47
C TYR A 209 -2.03 -50.93 11.81
N LEU A 210 -2.71 -50.30 10.85
CA LEU A 210 -4.02 -49.69 11.02
C LEU A 210 -5.13 -50.66 10.61
N ASP A 211 -6.33 -50.43 11.13
CA ASP A 211 -7.44 -51.38 11.13
C ASP A 211 -8.67 -50.88 10.36
N ILE A 212 -9.41 -51.84 9.80
CA ILE A 212 -10.74 -51.62 9.23
C ILE A 212 -11.81 -51.73 10.32
N HIS A 213 -12.60 -50.68 10.52
CA HIS A 213 -13.75 -50.75 11.40
C HIS A 213 -14.94 -51.38 10.68
N VAL A 214 -15.07 -52.71 10.80
CA VAL A 214 -16.10 -53.52 10.12
C VAL A 214 -17.53 -52.93 10.14
N PRO A 215 -18.05 -52.36 11.25
CA PRO A 215 -19.40 -51.80 11.26
C PRO A 215 -19.61 -50.59 10.34
N THR A 216 -18.59 -49.74 10.17
CA THR A 216 -18.66 -48.55 9.30
C THR A 216 -18.10 -48.83 7.91
N GLY A 217 -17.21 -49.82 7.78
CA GLY A 217 -16.49 -50.14 6.54
C GLY A 217 -15.29 -49.22 6.26
N ILE A 218 -15.02 -48.28 7.17
CA ILE A 218 -13.91 -47.31 7.04
C ILE A 218 -12.60 -47.99 7.42
N ASP A 219 -11.60 -47.87 6.57
CA ASP A 219 -10.25 -48.37 6.76
C ASP A 219 -9.33 -47.21 7.14
N ASN A 220 -8.80 -47.20 8.36
CA ASN A 220 -7.86 -46.18 8.79
C ASN A 220 -6.50 -46.28 8.08
N ALA A 221 -6.22 -47.39 7.39
CA ALA A 221 -5.05 -47.57 6.54
C ALA A 221 -5.22 -47.05 5.12
N ASP A 222 -6.45 -46.69 4.73
CA ASP A 222 -6.73 -46.22 3.37
C ASP A 222 -6.18 -44.82 3.17
N ALA A 223 -5.48 -44.67 2.05
CA ALA A 223 -5.03 -43.41 1.48
C ALA A 223 -5.24 -43.64 0.00
N ASP A 224 -6.35 -43.16 -0.50
CA ASP A 224 -7.05 -43.75 -1.61
C ASP A 224 -6.14 -44.04 -2.83
N ASP A 225 -6.31 -45.21 -3.42
CA ASP A 225 -5.67 -45.58 -4.69
C ASP A 225 -6.34 -44.84 -5.89
N CYS A 226 -7.18 -43.83 -5.63
CA CYS A 226 -8.00 -43.15 -6.63
C CYS A 226 -7.53 -41.72 -6.90
N PHE A 227 -6.99 -41.48 -8.09
CA PHE A 227 -6.69 -40.14 -8.58
C PHE A 227 -7.97 -39.29 -8.65
N ASP A 228 -7.90 -38.03 -8.19
CA ASP A 228 -9.01 -37.05 -8.15
C ASP A 228 -9.73 -36.84 -9.50
N ALA A 229 -9.19 -37.37 -10.60
CA ALA A 229 -9.75 -37.29 -11.94
C ALA A 229 -10.70 -38.45 -12.31
N ASN A 230 -11.02 -39.38 -11.41
CA ASN A 230 -11.88 -40.54 -11.72
C ASN A 230 -13.34 -40.37 -11.23
N PRO A 231 -14.32 -40.09 -12.12
CA PRO A 231 -15.71 -39.85 -11.75
C PRO A 231 -16.43 -41.06 -11.13
N ASP A 232 -15.89 -42.27 -11.31
CA ASP A 232 -16.51 -43.52 -10.86
C ASP A 232 -16.15 -43.91 -9.41
N CYS A 233 -15.27 -43.15 -8.74
CA CYS A 233 -14.83 -43.42 -7.36
C CYS A 233 -15.67 -42.73 -6.27
N GLY A 234 -16.66 -41.91 -6.62
CA GLY A 234 -17.35 -41.07 -5.62
C GLY A 234 -16.48 -39.92 -5.08
N GLY A 235 -15.46 -39.51 -5.84
CA GLY A 235 -14.44 -38.49 -5.50
C GLY A 235 -14.96 -37.05 -5.39
N THR A 236 -15.97 -36.85 -4.54
CA THR A 236 -16.36 -35.54 -3.99
C THR A 236 -16.10 -35.44 -2.49
N ASP A 237 -15.84 -36.57 -1.83
CA ASP A 237 -15.75 -36.67 -0.38
C ASP A 237 -14.27 -36.93 -0.02
N GLY A 238 -13.70 -36.14 0.91
CA GLY A 238 -12.32 -36.34 1.37
C GLY A 238 -12.17 -37.63 2.19
N GLU A 239 -10.92 -38.01 2.47
CA GLU A 239 -10.58 -39.25 3.19
C GLU A 239 -11.33 -39.39 4.53
N ASP A 240 -11.93 -40.56 4.76
CA ASP A 240 -12.72 -40.89 5.95
C ASP A 240 -11.88 -41.66 6.98
N PHE A 241 -11.92 -41.22 8.24
CA PHE A 241 -11.30 -41.90 9.38
C PHE A 241 -12.33 -42.20 10.46
N VAL A 242 -12.10 -43.26 11.25
CA VAL A 242 -13.07 -43.71 12.26
C VAL A 242 -12.49 -43.71 13.67
N LEU A 243 -13.20 -43.03 14.58
CA LEU A 243 -12.96 -43.06 16.01
C LEU A 243 -13.94 -44.04 16.66
N ALA A 244 -13.43 -45.23 17.02
CA ALA A 244 -14.22 -46.29 17.64
C ALA A 244 -13.55 -46.90 18.87
N ASP A 245 -14.34 -47.64 19.65
CA ASP A 245 -13.84 -48.41 20.78
C ASP A 245 -13.11 -49.67 20.34
N ALA A 246 -12.00 -49.96 21.01
CA ALA A 246 -11.19 -51.13 20.73
C ALA A 246 -11.97 -52.43 20.97
N ASN A 247 -11.86 -53.35 20.02
CA ASN A 247 -12.45 -54.67 20.04
C ASN A 247 -11.47 -55.71 19.43
N ALA A 248 -11.96 -56.90 19.08
CA ALA A 248 -11.11 -57.99 18.60
C ALA A 248 -10.51 -57.77 17.20
N SER A 249 -11.10 -56.88 16.40
CA SER A 249 -10.70 -56.61 15.01
C SER A 249 -10.39 -55.14 14.72
N PHE A 250 -10.44 -54.29 15.74
CA PHE A 250 -10.13 -52.86 15.62
C PHE A 250 -9.57 -52.36 16.96
N ASN A 251 -8.38 -51.79 16.99
CA ASN A 251 -7.79 -51.20 18.19
C ASN A 251 -7.06 -49.88 17.96
N ASP A 252 -7.17 -49.32 16.76
CA ASP A 252 -6.68 -47.98 16.46
C ASP A 252 -7.28 -46.94 17.40
N ARG A 253 -6.44 -45.98 17.80
CA ARG A 253 -6.86 -44.77 18.51
C ARG A 253 -6.37 -43.57 17.72
N LEU A 254 -7.21 -42.54 17.60
CA LEU A 254 -6.81 -41.33 16.90
C LEU A 254 -7.16 -40.07 17.68
N VAL A 255 -6.41 -39.01 17.39
CA VAL A 255 -6.79 -37.62 17.64
C VAL A 255 -6.63 -36.87 16.33
N PHE A 256 -7.33 -35.76 16.16
CA PHE A 256 -7.28 -34.98 14.94
C PHE A 256 -7.15 -33.49 15.22
N ILE A 257 -6.64 -32.76 14.23
CA ILE A 257 -6.54 -31.30 14.20
C ILE A 257 -7.57 -30.82 13.20
N THR A 258 -8.51 -29.99 13.63
CA THR A 258 -9.43 -29.33 12.68
C THR A 258 -8.73 -28.14 12.02
N VAL A 259 -9.13 -27.79 10.80
CA VAL A 259 -8.59 -26.58 10.16
C VAL A 259 -8.96 -25.33 10.96
N ASP A 260 -10.12 -25.29 11.62
CA ASP A 260 -10.52 -24.18 12.49
C ASP A 260 -9.59 -24.03 13.71
N GLU A 261 -9.15 -25.14 14.31
CA GLU A 261 -8.17 -25.15 15.40
C GLU A 261 -6.79 -24.67 14.93
N LEU A 262 -6.35 -25.12 13.74
CA LEU A 262 -5.07 -24.72 13.16
C LEU A 262 -5.07 -23.24 12.80
N MET A 263 -6.07 -22.79 12.04
CA MET A 263 -6.18 -21.39 11.61
C MET A 263 -6.30 -20.45 12.81
N GLY A 264 -6.96 -20.89 13.88
CA GLY A 264 -6.97 -20.12 15.11
C GLY A 264 -5.59 -19.88 15.73
N ALA A 265 -4.65 -20.83 15.61
CA ALA A 265 -3.28 -20.65 16.08
C ALA A 265 -2.43 -19.84 15.09
N VAL A 266 -2.70 -19.97 13.78
CA VAL A 266 -2.04 -19.19 12.73
C VAL A 266 -2.45 -17.71 12.81
N GLU A 267 -3.73 -17.40 13.00
CA GLU A 267 -4.24 -16.04 13.20
C GLU A 267 -3.57 -15.34 14.39
N GLU A 268 -3.37 -16.06 15.49
CA GLU A 268 -2.66 -15.53 16.65
C GLU A 268 -1.19 -15.23 16.34
N ARG A 269 -0.53 -16.09 15.56
CA ARG A 269 0.83 -15.83 15.08
C ARG A 269 0.90 -14.59 14.17
N VAL A 270 -0.05 -14.45 13.25
CA VAL A 270 -0.14 -13.29 12.34
C VAL A 270 -0.34 -12.00 13.13
N LEU A 271 -1.23 -12.00 14.11
CA LEU A 271 -1.48 -10.86 14.99
C LEU A 271 -0.22 -10.50 15.80
N ASN A 272 0.51 -11.49 16.34
CA ASN A 272 1.76 -11.25 17.08
C ASN A 272 2.89 -10.71 16.18
N ASP A 273 3.01 -11.18 14.94
CA ASP A 273 4.02 -10.65 14.01
C ASP A 273 3.67 -9.21 13.59
N ALA A 274 2.39 -8.92 13.34
CA ALA A 274 1.92 -7.55 13.07
C ALA A 274 2.10 -6.62 14.27
N ASP A 275 1.79 -7.08 15.48
CA ASP A 275 2.01 -6.38 16.75
C ASP A 275 3.49 -6.00 16.91
N LYS A 276 4.39 -6.97 16.72
CA LYS A 276 5.83 -6.72 16.76
C LYS A 276 6.27 -5.66 15.75
N ILE A 277 5.76 -5.71 14.53
CA ILE A 277 6.12 -4.72 13.49
C ILE A 277 5.62 -3.33 13.86
N LEU A 278 4.43 -3.22 14.45
CA LEU A 278 3.91 -1.95 14.95
C LEU A 278 4.70 -1.43 16.15
N ASP A 279 5.17 -2.30 17.05
CA ASP A 279 6.05 -1.95 18.16
C ASP A 279 7.46 -1.53 17.67
N ASP A 280 8.03 -2.25 16.70
CA ASP A 280 9.28 -1.88 16.01
C ASP A 280 9.10 -0.51 15.29
N TYR A 281 7.92 -0.25 14.71
CA TYR A 281 7.58 1.04 14.11
C TYR A 281 7.54 2.17 15.16
N LEU A 282 6.96 1.93 16.34
CA LEU A 282 6.93 2.88 17.45
C LEU A 282 8.32 3.17 18.04
N THR A 283 9.16 2.16 18.17
CA THR A 283 10.47 2.24 18.87
C THR A 283 11.61 2.74 18.00
N THR A 284 11.42 2.75 16.68
CA THR A 284 12.34 3.38 15.71
C THR A 284 12.18 4.91 15.64
N ALA A 285 11.16 5.49 16.28
CA ALA A 285 11.06 6.92 16.50
C ALA A 285 12.06 7.40 17.56
N ASP A 286 12.64 8.59 17.38
CA ASP A 286 13.55 9.20 18.35
C ASP A 286 12.90 9.22 19.76
N PRO A 287 13.58 8.77 20.84
CA PRO A 287 13.04 8.75 22.20
C PRO A 287 12.63 10.12 22.77
N THR A 288 12.99 11.22 22.10
CA THR A 288 12.56 12.58 22.41
C THR A 288 11.28 13.00 21.67
N THR A 289 10.80 12.20 20.72
CA THR A 289 9.57 12.40 19.95
C THR A 289 8.45 11.48 20.44
N ALA A 290 7.20 11.88 20.17
CA ALA A 290 6.02 11.10 20.52
C ALA A 290 5.99 9.76 19.77
N SER A 291 5.76 8.64 20.48
CA SER A 291 5.56 7.32 19.85
C SER A 291 4.19 7.24 19.16
N VAL A 292 4.18 7.15 17.84
CA VAL A 292 2.97 7.15 17.00
C VAL A 292 2.96 5.98 16.01
N TYR A 293 1.76 5.50 15.67
CA TYR A 293 1.53 4.46 14.66
C TYR A 293 1.34 5.06 13.27
N PRO A 294 1.43 4.28 12.17
CA PRO A 294 1.11 4.80 10.83
C PRO A 294 -0.38 5.15 10.70
N TRP A 295 -0.71 5.99 9.72
CA TRP A 295 -2.10 6.26 9.32
C TRP A 295 -2.74 4.99 8.74
N PRO A 296 -3.82 4.44 9.32
CA PRO A 296 -4.57 3.35 8.71
C PRO A 296 -5.08 3.73 7.31
N SER A 297 -5.22 2.73 6.44
CA SER A 297 -5.86 2.90 5.13
C SER A 297 -7.36 2.67 5.27
N PRO A 298 -8.25 3.46 4.63
CA PRO A 298 -9.67 3.16 4.62
C PRO A 298 -9.92 1.71 4.21
N PHE A 299 -10.93 1.08 4.82
CA PHE A 299 -11.37 -0.24 4.37
C PHE A 299 -11.96 -0.07 2.96
N ALA A 300 -11.23 -0.53 1.97
CA ALA A 300 -11.67 -0.58 0.59
C ALA A 300 -11.66 -2.05 0.12
N TYR A 301 -12.41 -2.35 -0.94
CA TYR A 301 -12.46 -3.70 -1.50
C TYR A 301 -11.03 -4.21 -1.71
N PRO A 302 -10.63 -5.33 -1.08
CA PRO A 302 -9.32 -5.91 -1.34
C PRO A 302 -9.25 -6.23 -2.82
N THR A 303 -8.12 -5.90 -3.44
CA THR A 303 -7.89 -6.19 -4.85
C THR A 303 -8.21 -7.66 -5.11
N ALA A 304 -9.15 -7.94 -6.02
CA ALA A 304 -9.11 -9.23 -6.67
C ALA A 304 -7.80 -9.25 -7.45
N VAL A 305 -6.88 -10.10 -6.98
CA VAL A 305 -5.56 -10.27 -7.56
C VAL A 305 -5.48 -11.70 -8.04
N LEU A 306 -5.10 -11.88 -9.30
CA LEU A 306 -4.54 -13.15 -9.73
C LEU A 306 -3.04 -13.09 -9.46
N SER A 307 -2.57 -13.89 -8.51
CA SER A 307 -1.15 -14.02 -8.23
C SER A 307 -0.62 -15.36 -8.74
N GLY A 308 0.65 -15.37 -9.13
CA GLY A 308 1.32 -16.56 -9.64
C GLY A 308 2.82 -16.38 -9.70
N ASN A 309 3.50 -17.38 -10.27
CA ASN A 309 4.93 -17.33 -10.52
C ASN A 309 5.17 -17.60 -12.00
N VAL A 310 6.15 -16.89 -12.59
CA VAL A 310 6.60 -17.16 -13.95
C VAL A 310 7.07 -18.60 -14.04
N THR A 311 6.63 -19.34 -15.05
CA THR A 311 6.96 -20.77 -15.22
C THR A 311 7.83 -21.06 -16.43
N GLU A 312 7.83 -20.15 -17.42
CA GLU A 312 8.63 -20.20 -18.63
C GLU A 312 9.13 -18.80 -18.99
N ASN A 313 10.37 -18.69 -19.46
CA ASN A 313 10.88 -17.43 -20.00
C ASN A 313 10.22 -17.19 -21.36
N GLY A 314 9.52 -16.07 -21.51
CA GLY A 314 9.01 -15.62 -22.79
C GLY A 314 10.11 -15.33 -23.82
N MET A 315 9.72 -15.13 -25.09
CA MET A 315 10.67 -14.70 -26.12
C MET A 315 11.22 -13.30 -25.83
N ASP A 316 10.39 -12.45 -25.23
CA ASP A 316 10.77 -11.17 -24.66
C ASP A 316 10.39 -11.14 -23.18
N THR A 317 11.33 -11.42 -22.27
CA THR A 317 11.01 -11.46 -20.83
C THR A 317 10.62 -10.09 -20.25
N SER A 318 10.81 -8.99 -20.97
CA SER A 318 10.29 -7.68 -20.55
C SER A 318 8.80 -7.49 -20.87
N ARG A 319 8.21 -8.39 -21.67
CA ARG A 319 6.85 -8.24 -22.21
C ARG A 319 5.99 -9.51 -22.18
N ASP A 320 6.58 -10.68 -22.18
CA ASP A 320 5.86 -11.93 -22.26
C ASP A 320 5.87 -12.60 -20.88
N LEU A 321 4.68 -12.80 -20.30
CA LEU A 321 4.49 -13.59 -19.11
C LEU A 321 3.95 -14.96 -19.51
N ILE A 322 4.64 -16.02 -19.07
CA ILE A 322 4.18 -17.40 -19.27
C ILE A 322 4.06 -18.11 -17.92
N ASP A 323 2.83 -18.44 -17.55
CA ASP A 323 2.48 -19.28 -16.40
C ASP A 323 1.62 -20.46 -16.88
N ILE A 324 2.25 -21.62 -17.08
CA ILE A 324 1.59 -22.83 -17.58
C ILE A 324 0.54 -23.42 -16.62
N HIS A 325 0.42 -22.88 -15.40
CA HIS A 325 -0.56 -23.31 -14.40
C HIS A 325 -1.60 -22.24 -14.10
N ALA A 326 -1.43 -21.04 -14.65
CA ALA A 326 -2.49 -20.09 -14.72
C ALA A 326 -3.52 -20.53 -15.76
N ASP A 327 -4.76 -20.11 -15.54
CA ASP A 327 -5.75 -20.01 -16.61
C ASP A 327 -6.23 -18.56 -16.63
N PHE A 328 -5.45 -17.68 -17.26
CA PHE A 328 -5.72 -16.25 -17.39
C PHE A 328 -7.10 -15.99 -18.01
N ILE A 329 -7.56 -16.86 -18.90
CA ILE A 329 -8.89 -16.75 -19.51
C ILE A 329 -9.97 -17.10 -18.49
N ALA A 330 -9.84 -18.22 -17.77
CA ALA A 330 -10.81 -18.60 -16.74
C ALA A 330 -10.80 -17.65 -15.54
N ALA A 331 -9.65 -17.04 -15.24
CA ALA A 331 -9.49 -15.99 -14.24
C ALA A 331 -10.05 -14.63 -14.69
N GLY A 332 -10.51 -14.51 -15.93
CA GLY A 332 -11.13 -13.29 -16.44
C GLY A 332 -10.16 -12.14 -16.67
N ILE A 333 -8.87 -12.45 -16.93
CA ILE A 333 -7.84 -11.46 -17.26
C ILE A 333 -8.10 -10.88 -18.65
N ARG A 334 -7.87 -9.57 -18.81
CA ARG A 334 -8.24 -8.78 -19.99
C ARG A 334 -7.12 -7.80 -20.38
N PRO A 335 -7.05 -7.41 -21.65
CA PRO A 335 -6.22 -6.27 -22.07
C PRO A 335 -6.52 -5.01 -21.26
N GLY A 336 -5.49 -4.22 -20.98
CA GLY A 336 -5.54 -2.97 -20.21
C GLY A 336 -5.41 -3.12 -18.71
N GLN A 337 -5.53 -4.34 -18.18
CA GLN A 337 -5.24 -4.59 -16.77
C GLN A 337 -3.74 -4.44 -16.50
N VAL A 338 -3.42 -4.01 -15.28
CA VAL A 338 -2.05 -3.84 -14.80
C VAL A 338 -1.57 -5.13 -14.18
N ILE A 339 -0.38 -5.55 -14.61
CA ILE A 339 0.40 -6.59 -13.98
C ILE A 339 1.57 -5.99 -13.22
N ARG A 340 1.85 -6.56 -12.05
CA ARG A 340 3.00 -6.24 -11.20
C ARG A 340 3.91 -7.45 -11.16
N ASN A 341 5.21 -7.25 -11.36
CA ASN A 341 6.23 -8.17 -10.92
C ASN A 341 6.55 -7.82 -9.46
N VAL A 342 6.01 -8.60 -8.52
CA VAL A 342 6.18 -8.32 -7.09
C VAL A 342 7.56 -8.70 -6.57
N THR A 343 8.39 -9.36 -7.38
CA THR A 343 9.78 -9.66 -7.04
C THR A 343 10.65 -8.40 -7.06
N ASP A 344 10.43 -7.50 -8.03
CA ASP A 344 11.31 -6.35 -8.26
C ASP A 344 10.59 -4.99 -8.27
N GLY A 345 9.26 -5.01 -8.11
CA GLY A 345 8.39 -3.83 -8.09
C GLY A 345 8.08 -3.25 -9.47
N SER A 346 8.45 -3.93 -10.56
CA SER A 346 8.14 -3.47 -11.92
C SER A 346 6.68 -3.72 -12.27
N LYS A 347 6.13 -2.89 -13.15
CA LYS A 347 4.73 -2.99 -13.59
C LYS A 347 4.58 -2.80 -15.09
N GLY A 348 3.52 -3.37 -15.65
CA GLY A 348 3.24 -3.30 -17.07
C GLY A 348 1.74 -3.38 -17.36
N ILE A 349 1.38 -3.05 -18.59
CA ILE A 349 -0.01 -3.08 -19.08
C ILE A 349 -0.18 -4.31 -19.95
N ILE A 350 -1.20 -5.12 -19.68
CA ILE A 350 -1.53 -6.29 -20.49
C ILE A 350 -2.06 -5.81 -21.85
N ASN A 351 -1.36 -6.15 -22.93
CA ASN A 351 -1.81 -5.84 -24.29
C ASN A 351 -2.71 -6.95 -24.85
N SER A 352 -2.39 -8.21 -24.58
CA SER A 352 -3.18 -9.36 -25.00
C SER A 352 -3.08 -10.52 -24.02
N VAL A 353 -4.18 -11.27 -23.89
CA VAL A 353 -4.20 -12.61 -23.29
C VAL A 353 -4.19 -13.61 -24.44
N ASP A 354 -3.03 -14.17 -24.74
CA ASP A 354 -2.81 -14.97 -25.96
C ASP A 354 -3.41 -16.38 -25.82
N ASN A 355 -3.37 -16.93 -24.61
CA ASN A 355 -4.04 -18.17 -24.23
C ASN A 355 -4.18 -18.26 -22.69
N GLY A 356 -4.70 -19.37 -22.16
CA GLY A 356 -4.86 -19.56 -20.71
C GLY A 356 -3.56 -19.42 -19.90
N THR A 357 -2.40 -19.63 -20.52
CA THR A 357 -1.10 -19.67 -19.83
C THR A 357 -0.14 -18.55 -20.23
N MET A 358 -0.53 -17.69 -21.17
CA MET A 358 0.36 -16.66 -21.72
C MET A 358 -0.39 -15.36 -21.96
N LEU A 359 0.27 -14.27 -21.58
CA LEU A 359 -0.12 -12.91 -21.91
C LEU A 359 1.10 -12.11 -22.39
N THR A 360 0.85 -11.08 -23.19
CA THR A 360 1.87 -10.15 -23.68
C THR A 360 1.50 -8.73 -23.27
N LEU A 361 2.51 -7.98 -22.85
CA LEU A 361 2.40 -6.59 -22.44
C LEU A 361 2.49 -5.61 -23.62
N THR A 362 2.12 -4.35 -23.37
CA THR A 362 2.28 -3.24 -24.32
C THR A 362 3.75 -3.09 -24.75
N ALA A 363 3.98 -2.26 -25.77
CA ALA A 363 5.31 -2.05 -26.35
C ALA A 363 6.36 -1.62 -25.32
N ASP A 364 5.92 -0.95 -24.25
CA ASP A 364 6.77 -0.45 -23.19
C ASP A 364 7.21 -1.54 -22.18
N GLY A 365 6.51 -2.68 -22.14
CA GLY A 365 6.82 -3.78 -21.23
C GLY A 365 6.68 -3.44 -19.75
N LEU A 366 7.45 -4.13 -18.92
CA LEU A 366 7.64 -3.84 -17.50
C LEU A 366 8.51 -2.60 -17.30
N ARG A 367 8.16 -1.77 -16.30
CA ARG A 367 8.84 -0.52 -15.98
C ARG A 367 8.71 -0.19 -14.49
N GLY A 368 9.59 0.68 -14.00
CA GLY A 368 9.54 1.21 -12.63
C GLY A 368 10.18 0.35 -11.55
N GLY A 369 10.51 -0.91 -11.83
CA GLY A 369 11.20 -1.81 -10.90
C GLY A 369 12.70 -1.93 -11.17
N GLN A 370 13.36 -2.81 -10.41
CA GLN A 370 14.81 -2.98 -10.47
C GLN A 370 15.30 -3.77 -11.70
N ASP A 371 14.55 -4.80 -12.14
CA ASP A 371 14.95 -5.71 -13.23
C ASP A 371 14.02 -5.63 -14.46
N ASN A 372 12.79 -5.14 -14.33
CA ASN A 372 11.84 -4.87 -15.43
C ASN A 372 11.70 -6.04 -16.42
N ARG A 373 11.80 -7.28 -15.92
CA ARG A 373 11.72 -8.54 -16.68
C ARG A 373 10.99 -9.58 -15.84
N PHE A 374 10.39 -10.56 -16.51
CA PHE A 374 9.82 -11.78 -15.92
C PHE A 374 10.81 -12.93 -16.13
N ASP A 375 11.65 -13.18 -15.14
CA ASP A 375 12.73 -14.16 -15.23
C ASP A 375 12.44 -15.43 -14.40
N ILE A 376 12.76 -16.59 -14.98
CA ILE A 376 13.07 -17.80 -14.23
C ILE A 376 14.52 -17.68 -13.77
N ASN A 377 14.73 -17.35 -12.49
CA ASN A 377 16.07 -17.13 -11.98
C ASN A 377 16.90 -18.43 -11.95
N ARG A 378 16.33 -19.57 -11.50
CA ARG A 378 17.00 -20.89 -11.56
C ARG A 378 16.02 -22.05 -11.72
N ILE A 379 16.13 -22.78 -12.84
CA ILE A 379 15.39 -24.04 -13.09
C ILE A 379 15.49 -25.05 -11.92
N SER A 380 16.57 -25.04 -11.15
CA SER A 380 16.77 -25.96 -10.02
C SER A 380 16.17 -25.47 -8.67
N VAL A 381 15.62 -24.26 -8.62
CA VAL A 381 15.01 -23.66 -7.41
C VAL A 381 13.72 -22.93 -7.82
N PRO A 382 12.57 -23.63 -7.91
CA PRO A 382 11.31 -23.04 -8.36
C PRO A 382 10.82 -21.84 -7.53
N ASP A 383 11.24 -21.77 -6.26
CA ASP A 383 10.94 -20.64 -5.35
C ASP A 383 11.74 -19.36 -5.67
N ASP A 384 12.59 -19.39 -6.71
CA ASP A 384 13.40 -18.24 -7.16
C ASP A 384 12.77 -17.57 -8.39
N ASN A 385 11.68 -18.10 -8.96
CA ASN A 385 11.05 -17.48 -10.13
C ASN A 385 10.38 -16.16 -9.76
N ASP A 386 10.30 -15.24 -10.73
CA ASP A 386 9.58 -14.00 -10.50
C ASP A 386 8.11 -14.25 -10.19
N SER A 387 7.63 -13.64 -9.12
CA SER A 387 6.23 -13.66 -8.71
C SER A 387 5.52 -12.48 -9.35
N TYR A 388 4.27 -12.70 -9.78
CA TYR A 388 3.45 -11.64 -10.36
C TYR A 388 2.09 -11.54 -9.69
N GLU A 389 1.50 -10.35 -9.81
CA GLU A 389 0.14 -10.03 -9.39
C GLU A 389 -0.56 -9.26 -10.51
N ILE A 390 -1.74 -9.70 -10.92
CA ILE A 390 -2.60 -9.00 -11.87
C ILE A 390 -3.76 -8.37 -11.12
N LEU A 391 -3.88 -7.05 -11.23
CA LEU A 391 -4.93 -6.28 -10.55
C LEU A 391 -6.23 -6.35 -11.34
N THR A 392 -7.10 -7.31 -11.05
CA THR A 392 -8.27 -7.51 -11.93
C THR A 392 -9.34 -6.45 -11.77
N ASP A 393 -9.44 -5.85 -10.58
CA ASP A 393 -10.55 -4.96 -10.20
C ASP A 393 -10.12 -3.49 -10.03
N THR A 394 -8.88 -3.23 -9.62
CA THR A 394 -8.33 -1.87 -9.44
C THR A 394 -7.54 -1.36 -10.63
N SER A 395 -7.61 -2.06 -11.75
CA SER A 395 -7.12 -1.55 -13.03
C SER A 395 -8.14 -1.80 -14.13
N GLY A 396 -8.00 -1.12 -15.26
CA GLY A 396 -8.95 -1.25 -16.37
C GLY A 396 -8.64 -0.31 -17.53
N LEU A 397 -9.56 -0.24 -18.48
CA LEU A 397 -9.48 0.64 -19.64
C LEU A 397 -10.53 1.76 -19.56
N ALA A 398 -10.12 2.98 -19.88
CA ALA A 398 -11.07 4.06 -20.14
C ALA A 398 -11.86 3.74 -21.42
N THR A 399 -13.19 3.78 -21.33
CA THR A 399 -14.11 3.32 -22.40
C THR A 399 -14.65 4.44 -23.28
N ASP A 400 -14.78 5.65 -22.74
CA ASP A 400 -15.12 6.87 -23.48
C ASP A 400 -14.05 7.92 -23.27
N GLY A 401 -13.98 8.90 -24.18
CA GLY A 401 -12.98 9.95 -24.15
C GLY A 401 -13.23 10.80 -22.91
N SER A 402 -12.45 10.52 -21.89
CA SER A 402 -12.48 11.18 -20.59
C SER A 402 -11.98 12.59 -20.79
N LEU A 403 -12.84 13.47 -21.31
CA LEU A 403 -12.48 14.84 -21.59
C LEU A 403 -12.21 15.57 -20.27
N GLY A 404 -11.03 16.15 -20.14
CA GLY A 404 -10.64 16.84 -18.92
C GLY A 404 -10.20 15.85 -17.85
N ASP A 405 -10.83 15.86 -16.68
CA ASP A 405 -10.43 15.06 -15.52
C ASP A 405 -11.44 13.93 -15.19
N ILE A 406 -12.14 13.36 -16.16
CA ILE A 406 -13.27 12.44 -15.90
C ILE A 406 -12.98 11.03 -16.40
N LEU A 407 -12.50 10.10 -15.57
CA LEU A 407 -12.33 8.71 -15.98
C LEU A 407 -13.68 7.97 -16.04
N GLN A 408 -13.99 7.36 -17.18
CA GLN A 408 -15.15 6.47 -17.37
C GLN A 408 -14.75 5.07 -17.86
N ASP A 409 -15.21 4.03 -17.17
CA ASP A 409 -15.03 2.61 -17.53
C ASP A 409 -16.37 1.87 -17.47
N ALA A 410 -17.13 2.00 -18.57
CA ALA A 410 -18.44 1.37 -18.74
C ALA A 410 -18.37 -0.16 -18.87
N ASP A 411 -17.22 -0.68 -19.33
CA ASP A 411 -17.01 -2.11 -19.54
C ASP A 411 -16.84 -2.82 -18.19
N ARG A 412 -16.30 -2.15 -17.16
CA ARG A 412 -16.24 -2.72 -15.81
C ARG A 412 -17.61 -3.19 -15.32
N LEU A 413 -18.63 -2.34 -15.35
CA LEU A 413 -19.95 -2.72 -14.85
C LEU A 413 -20.59 -3.83 -15.71
N ALA A 414 -20.39 -3.78 -17.03
CA ALA A 414 -20.95 -4.76 -17.95
C ALA A 414 -20.33 -6.16 -17.79
N GLU A 415 -19.05 -6.22 -17.42
CA GLU A 415 -18.26 -7.44 -17.50
C GLU A 415 -17.86 -8.05 -16.16
N SER A 416 -17.59 -7.25 -15.12
CA SER A 416 -17.29 -7.74 -13.77
C SER A 416 -18.48 -7.60 -12.81
N GLY A 417 -19.45 -6.74 -13.14
CA GLY A 417 -20.56 -6.41 -12.26
C GLY A 417 -20.17 -5.57 -11.04
N ALA A 418 -18.90 -5.14 -10.95
CA ALA A 418 -18.38 -4.27 -9.90
C ALA A 418 -18.26 -2.83 -10.44
N ASP A 419 -18.80 -1.88 -9.70
CA ASP A 419 -18.65 -0.44 -9.94
C ASP A 419 -17.61 0.20 -8.99
N PHE A 420 -17.16 1.43 -9.25
CA PHE A 420 -16.14 2.09 -8.41
C PHE A 420 -16.56 2.21 -6.94
N GLY A 421 -17.85 2.40 -6.67
CA GLY A 421 -18.39 2.44 -5.30
C GLY A 421 -18.38 1.07 -4.63
N THR A 422 -18.68 -0.01 -5.36
CA THR A 422 -18.59 -1.40 -4.85
C THR A 422 -17.15 -1.84 -4.66
N LEU A 423 -16.21 -1.26 -5.40
CA LEU A 423 -14.79 -1.38 -5.09
C LEU A 423 -14.44 -0.55 -3.84
N GLY A 424 -15.32 0.27 -3.29
CA GLY A 424 -14.99 1.12 -2.14
C GLY A 424 -13.98 2.20 -2.51
N VAL A 425 -13.94 2.63 -3.78
CA VAL A 425 -13.25 3.86 -4.17
C VAL A 425 -13.96 5.04 -3.52
N GLN A 426 -13.21 5.99 -2.97
CA GLN A 426 -13.73 7.16 -2.28
C GLN A 426 -13.10 8.45 -2.80
N VAL A 427 -13.77 9.58 -2.52
CA VAL A 427 -13.18 10.90 -2.73
C VAL A 427 -11.91 11.00 -1.88
N GLY A 428 -10.78 11.26 -2.54
CA GLY A 428 -9.47 11.31 -1.92
C GLY A 428 -8.52 10.19 -2.35
N ASP A 429 -9.04 9.13 -2.99
CA ASP A 429 -8.22 8.04 -3.54
C ASP A 429 -7.38 8.53 -4.73
N ILE A 430 -6.22 7.91 -4.93
CA ILE A 430 -5.38 8.18 -6.10
C ILE A 430 -5.82 7.28 -7.25
N VAL A 431 -5.76 7.83 -8.47
CA VAL A 431 -5.82 7.09 -9.71
C VAL A 431 -4.64 7.49 -10.57
N GLU A 432 -3.98 6.50 -11.16
CA GLU A 432 -2.89 6.66 -12.11
C GLU A 432 -3.39 6.26 -13.49
N ASN A 433 -3.27 7.15 -14.48
CA ASN A 433 -3.26 6.78 -15.89
C ASN A 433 -1.88 6.19 -16.19
N VAL A 434 -1.82 4.86 -16.29
CA VAL A 434 -0.57 4.12 -16.49
C VAL A 434 -0.05 4.31 -17.93
N SER A 435 -0.90 4.79 -18.84
CA SER A 435 -0.56 4.97 -20.25
C SER A 435 0.34 6.19 -20.48
N ASP A 436 0.11 7.27 -19.73
CA ASP A 436 0.86 8.52 -19.82
C ASP A 436 1.59 8.90 -18.51
N GLU A 437 1.55 8.01 -17.52
CA GLU A 437 2.14 8.17 -16.18
C GLU A 437 1.58 9.34 -15.37
N THR A 438 0.43 9.88 -15.77
CA THR A 438 -0.26 10.93 -15.00
C THR A 438 -1.04 10.32 -13.85
N TYR A 439 -1.15 11.03 -12.72
CA TYR A 439 -1.95 10.57 -11.58
C TYR A 439 -2.66 11.74 -10.88
N GLY A 440 -3.83 11.42 -10.31
CA GLY A 440 -4.82 12.38 -9.86
C GLY A 440 -5.59 11.82 -8.67
N VAL A 441 -6.39 12.67 -8.06
CA VAL A 441 -7.19 12.33 -6.87
C VAL A 441 -8.66 12.35 -7.21
N VAL A 442 -9.40 11.32 -6.80
CA VAL A 442 -10.87 11.29 -6.93
C VAL A 442 -11.47 12.45 -6.15
N VAL A 443 -12.18 13.33 -6.84
CA VAL A 443 -12.92 14.46 -6.25
C VAL A 443 -14.44 14.24 -6.26
N ALA A 444 -14.94 13.36 -7.14
CA ALA A 444 -16.34 12.95 -7.15
C ALA A 444 -16.54 11.58 -7.84
N LEU A 445 -17.62 10.88 -7.46
CA LEU A 445 -18.10 9.65 -8.09
C LEU A 445 -19.53 9.88 -8.61
N PRO A 446 -19.69 10.55 -9.77
CA PRO A 446 -21.02 10.95 -10.27
C PRO A 446 -21.88 9.78 -10.75
N ALA A 447 -21.27 8.65 -11.12
CA ALA A 447 -21.96 7.45 -11.58
C ALA A 447 -21.16 6.19 -11.17
N PRO A 448 -21.77 4.99 -11.20
CA PRO A 448 -21.11 3.72 -10.85
C PRO A 448 -19.78 3.49 -11.61
N ASP A 449 -19.75 3.82 -12.89
CA ASP A 449 -18.66 3.59 -13.84
C ASP A 449 -17.81 4.84 -14.11
N THR A 450 -18.06 5.95 -13.40
CA THR A 450 -17.47 7.25 -13.72
C THR A 450 -16.94 7.92 -12.46
N MET A 451 -15.72 8.47 -12.56
CA MET A 451 -15.11 9.30 -11.52
C MET A 451 -14.60 10.61 -12.07
N VAL A 452 -14.61 11.65 -11.23
CA VAL A 452 -13.97 12.94 -11.53
C VAL A 452 -12.72 13.04 -10.68
N LEU A 453 -11.64 13.46 -11.30
CA LEU A 453 -10.30 13.52 -10.74
C LEU A 453 -9.83 14.97 -10.62
N ASN A 454 -8.79 15.19 -9.83
CA ASN A 454 -8.01 16.42 -9.80
C ASN A 454 -6.55 16.02 -9.88
N ARG A 455 -5.91 16.42 -10.98
CA ARG A 455 -4.54 16.07 -11.30
C ARG A 455 -3.54 16.57 -10.24
N LEU A 456 -2.54 15.76 -9.90
CA LEU A 456 -1.51 16.12 -8.91
C LEU A 456 -0.16 16.56 -9.50
N GLY A 457 0.17 16.19 -10.75
CA GLY A 457 1.50 16.38 -11.37
C GLY A 457 1.68 17.52 -12.38
N ALA A 458 2.92 17.65 -12.90
CA ALA A 458 3.49 18.81 -13.60
C ALA A 458 3.58 18.73 -15.14
N ASP A 459 3.11 17.67 -15.81
CA ASP A 459 3.39 17.57 -17.24
C ASP A 459 2.77 18.73 -18.05
N GLY A 460 3.40 19.02 -19.19
CA GLY A 460 3.17 20.20 -20.01
C GLY A 460 1.85 20.22 -20.77
N THR A 461 0.83 19.48 -20.34
CA THR A 461 -0.52 19.71 -20.87
C THR A 461 -0.92 21.15 -20.54
N VAL A 462 -1.29 21.89 -21.58
CA VAL A 462 -1.63 23.32 -21.53
C VAL A 462 -2.80 23.57 -20.57
N ASP A 463 -3.64 22.55 -20.36
CA ASP A 463 -4.90 22.68 -19.64
C ASP A 463 -4.84 22.17 -18.19
N GLY A 464 -3.75 21.50 -17.77
CA GLY A 464 -3.60 20.96 -16.42
C GLY A 464 -4.59 19.84 -16.08
N THR A 465 -5.12 19.18 -17.11
CA THR A 465 -6.10 18.10 -17.00
C THR A 465 -5.42 16.73 -17.04
N MET A 466 -6.11 15.73 -16.51
CA MET A 466 -5.80 14.31 -16.64
C MET A 466 -6.73 13.64 -17.64
N ALA A 467 -6.43 13.81 -18.92
CA ALA A 467 -7.22 13.17 -19.95
C ALA A 467 -7.01 11.64 -19.87
N PHE A 468 -8.09 10.89 -20.02
CA PHE A 468 -8.02 9.46 -20.35
C PHE A 468 -8.62 9.28 -21.73
N ASP A 469 -7.76 9.13 -22.74
CA ASP A 469 -8.24 8.80 -24.06
C ASP A 469 -8.88 7.40 -24.03
N PRO A 470 -9.89 7.11 -24.89
CA PRO A 470 -10.46 5.77 -24.95
C PRO A 470 -9.36 4.75 -25.23
N GLY A 471 -9.24 3.74 -24.36
CA GLY A 471 -8.18 2.75 -24.39
C GLY A 471 -7.00 3.04 -23.46
N ASP A 472 -7.00 4.15 -22.74
CA ASP A 472 -6.01 4.41 -21.69
C ASP A 472 -6.21 3.43 -20.53
N SER A 473 -5.12 2.79 -20.14
CA SER A 473 -5.08 1.93 -18.96
C SER A 473 -4.86 2.75 -17.70
N TYR A 474 -5.59 2.41 -16.64
CA TYR A 474 -5.44 3.07 -15.35
C TYR A 474 -5.33 2.07 -14.21
N GLU A 475 -4.83 2.56 -13.09
CA GLU A 475 -4.61 1.84 -11.84
C GLU A 475 -5.13 2.70 -10.69
N ILE A 476 -5.72 2.06 -9.69
CA ILE A 476 -6.15 2.69 -8.44
C ILE A 476 -5.26 2.12 -7.34
N PRO A 477 -4.17 2.83 -6.96
CA PRO A 477 -3.31 2.38 -5.88
C PRO A 477 -4.09 2.16 -4.58
N ARG A 478 -3.83 1.06 -3.90
CA ARG A 478 -4.53 0.69 -2.65
C ARG A 478 -3.56 0.71 -1.47
N PHE A 479 -4.11 0.86 -0.28
CA PHE A 479 -3.38 0.83 1.00
C PHE A 479 -2.51 2.05 1.30
N ASN A 480 -3.04 3.24 1.04
CA ASN A 480 -2.40 4.49 1.41
C ASN A 480 -2.96 5.01 2.74
N GLY A 481 -2.06 5.32 3.67
CA GLY A 481 -2.45 5.98 4.91
C GLY A 481 -3.10 7.34 4.65
N ILE A 482 -4.37 7.49 5.03
CA ILE A 482 -5.09 8.77 4.91
C ILE A 482 -5.04 9.51 6.26
N PRO A 483 -4.51 10.74 6.31
CA PRO A 483 -4.49 11.55 7.51
C PRO A 483 -5.87 11.67 8.13
N GLY A 484 -5.93 11.47 9.45
CA GLY A 484 -7.17 11.49 10.20
C GLY A 484 -8.04 10.24 10.02
N THR A 485 -7.56 9.16 9.40
CA THR A 485 -8.23 7.84 9.46
C THR A 485 -7.87 7.15 10.76
N TRP A 486 -8.86 6.62 11.49
CA TRP A 486 -8.64 6.09 12.85
C TRP A 486 -8.57 4.58 12.90
N ALA A 487 -9.28 3.95 11.98
CA ALA A 487 -9.34 2.52 11.87
C ALA A 487 -9.50 2.15 10.39
N GLY A 488 -8.84 1.08 9.98
CA GLY A 488 -8.62 0.79 8.58
C GLY A 488 -7.83 -0.49 8.34
N ALA A 489 -7.63 -0.83 7.07
CA ALA A 489 -6.62 -1.82 6.69
C ALA A 489 -5.21 -1.33 7.08
N LEU A 490 -4.29 -2.28 7.24
CA LEU A 490 -2.89 -1.94 7.45
C LEU A 490 -2.34 -1.16 6.22
N PRO A 491 -1.64 -0.04 6.44
CA PRO A 491 -1.09 0.78 5.36
C PRO A 491 0.20 0.17 4.81
N PHE A 492 0.13 -0.32 3.57
CA PHE A 492 1.26 -0.88 2.84
C PHE A 492 1.54 0.01 1.63
N HIS A 493 2.75 0.55 1.52
CA HIS A 493 3.18 1.18 0.27
C HIS A 493 4.07 0.17 -0.44
N VAL A 494 3.55 -0.46 -1.49
CA VAL A 494 4.35 -1.36 -2.31
C VAL A 494 5.45 -0.54 -2.99
N MET A 495 6.66 -1.09 -3.07
CA MET A 495 7.75 -0.43 -3.80
C MET A 495 7.33 -0.20 -5.26
N GLY A 496 7.52 1.03 -5.75
CA GLY A 496 7.08 1.49 -7.07
C GLY A 496 5.65 2.03 -7.11
N GLU A 497 4.81 1.75 -6.12
CA GLU A 497 3.41 2.21 -6.07
C GLU A 497 3.31 3.64 -5.54
N ARG A 498 2.51 4.46 -6.22
CA ARG A 498 2.26 5.84 -5.81
C ARG A 498 1.24 5.88 -4.68
N PHE A 499 1.61 6.56 -3.60
CA PHE A 499 0.73 6.85 -2.48
C PHE A 499 0.58 8.35 -2.27
N ARG A 500 -0.53 8.73 -1.63
CA ARG A 500 -0.82 10.12 -1.31
C ARG A 500 -0.09 10.52 -0.05
N THR A 501 0.66 11.62 -0.11
CA THR A 501 1.41 12.09 1.05
C THR A 501 1.64 13.59 0.97
N GLY A 502 1.65 14.25 2.12
CA GLY A 502 2.27 15.56 2.23
C GLY A 502 3.78 15.36 2.15
N PHE A 503 4.50 16.39 1.74
CA PHE A 503 5.94 16.40 1.88
C PHE A 503 6.47 17.82 1.84
N THR A 504 7.62 18.02 2.45
CA THR A 504 8.35 19.27 2.40
C THR A 504 9.55 19.10 1.50
N VAL A 505 9.75 20.03 0.58
CA VAL A 505 10.92 20.09 -0.29
C VAL A 505 11.85 21.18 0.23
N ALA A 506 13.08 20.78 0.54
CA ALA A 506 14.21 21.64 0.86
C ALA A 506 15.33 21.38 -0.16
N TRP A 507 16.07 22.42 -0.52
CA TRP A 507 17.00 22.35 -1.63
C TRP A 507 18.15 23.36 -1.50
N ASN A 508 19.34 22.94 -1.91
CA ASN A 508 20.53 23.74 -2.08
C ASN A 508 21.43 23.15 -3.20
N ILE A 509 21.04 23.35 -4.46
CA ILE A 509 21.85 23.01 -5.63
C ILE A 509 22.40 24.31 -6.26
N PRO A 510 23.74 24.40 -6.44
CA PRO A 510 24.42 25.62 -6.88
C PRO A 510 24.31 25.92 -8.38
N GLU A 511 23.75 25.00 -9.18
CA GLU A 511 23.67 25.14 -10.63
C GLU A 511 22.77 26.33 -11.04
N GLU A 512 23.17 27.02 -12.10
CA GLU A 512 22.41 28.16 -12.64
C GLU A 512 21.18 27.64 -13.39
N ILE A 513 20.04 28.34 -13.29
CA ILE A 513 18.82 27.95 -14.02
C ILE A 513 19.15 27.86 -15.54
N PRO A 514 18.89 26.72 -16.22
CA PRO A 514 19.33 26.50 -17.60
C PRO A 514 18.75 27.47 -18.63
N ASP A 515 17.60 28.11 -18.32
CA ASP A 515 16.90 29.04 -19.20
C ASP A 515 16.97 30.50 -18.71
N LYS A 516 18.17 30.98 -18.38
CA LYS A 516 18.37 32.42 -18.13
C LYS A 516 18.05 33.29 -19.35
N MET A 517 18.02 32.73 -20.57
CA MET A 517 17.84 33.52 -21.79
C MET A 517 16.40 34.02 -21.98
N SER A 518 15.38 33.25 -21.57
CA SER A 518 13.98 33.70 -21.66
C SER A 518 13.56 34.73 -20.60
N LEU A 519 14.33 34.80 -19.49
CA LEU A 519 14.11 35.72 -18.36
C LEU A 519 15.26 36.74 -18.18
N ALA A 520 16.20 36.80 -19.13
CA ALA A 520 17.49 37.50 -19.01
C ALA A 520 17.35 38.97 -18.61
N ASP A 521 16.22 39.58 -19.00
CA ASP A 521 15.94 41.00 -18.81
C ASP A 521 15.15 41.30 -17.52
N ASN A 522 14.72 40.29 -16.74
CA ASN A 522 14.12 40.48 -15.41
C ASN A 522 14.95 39.76 -14.31
N ALA A 523 16.10 40.37 -13.99
CA ALA A 523 17.06 39.84 -13.03
C ALA A 523 16.51 39.78 -11.59
N GLY A 524 15.63 40.71 -11.19
CA GLY A 524 14.99 40.69 -9.87
C GLY A 524 14.05 39.50 -9.71
N TYR A 525 13.25 39.22 -10.73
CA TYR A 525 12.38 38.04 -10.76
C TYR A 525 13.16 36.73 -10.69
N LEU A 526 14.21 36.60 -11.50
CA LEU A 526 15.09 35.43 -11.50
C LEU A 526 15.74 35.22 -10.11
N ALA A 527 16.27 36.28 -9.51
CA ALA A 527 16.89 36.22 -8.18
C ALA A 527 15.88 35.82 -7.09
N SER A 528 14.63 36.29 -7.18
CA SER A 528 13.57 35.89 -6.23
C SER A 528 13.24 34.40 -6.31
N ILE A 529 13.19 33.84 -7.53
CA ILE A 529 12.97 32.40 -7.76
C ILE A 529 14.17 31.60 -7.26
N GLU A 530 15.40 32.01 -7.62
CA GLU A 530 16.62 31.35 -7.18
C GLU A 530 16.72 31.33 -5.63
N ASN A 531 16.41 32.45 -4.96
CA ASN A 531 16.40 32.53 -3.50
C ASN A 531 15.30 31.68 -2.87
N ALA A 532 14.10 31.63 -3.46
CA ALA A 532 12.99 30.80 -2.97
C ALA A 532 13.29 29.29 -3.07
N ILE A 533 14.19 28.89 -3.98
CA ILE A 533 14.58 27.49 -4.24
C ILE A 533 15.87 27.10 -3.48
N ARG A 534 16.79 28.03 -3.20
CA ARG A 534 18.12 27.75 -2.61
C ARG A 534 18.16 27.53 -1.09
N CYS A 535 17.04 27.64 -0.39
CA CYS A 535 17.03 27.61 1.07
C CYS A 535 16.64 26.21 1.62
N SER A 536 17.61 25.53 2.23
CA SER A 536 17.46 24.30 3.00
C SER A 536 17.12 24.58 4.48
N ASP A 537 16.54 23.61 5.18
CA ASP A 537 16.13 23.65 6.60
C ASP A 537 17.28 23.98 7.58
N ASP A 538 18.53 23.75 7.18
CA ASP A 538 19.63 23.54 8.14
C ASP A 538 20.40 24.78 8.61
N ILE A 539 19.94 25.99 8.27
CA ILE A 539 20.56 27.21 8.83
C ILE A 539 20.31 27.33 10.34
N ASN A 540 19.26 26.68 10.85
CA ASN A 540 18.96 26.71 12.28
C ASN A 540 19.80 25.72 13.12
N GLN A 541 20.29 24.59 12.57
CA GLN A 541 21.18 23.69 13.32
C GLN A 541 22.60 24.23 13.43
N MET A 542 23.10 24.95 12.43
CA MET A 542 24.41 25.62 12.51
C MET A 542 24.46 26.80 13.49
N ALA A 543 23.31 27.37 13.87
CA ALA A 543 23.22 28.43 14.88
C ALA A 543 23.28 27.89 16.33
N ALA A 544 22.99 26.60 16.53
CA ALA A 544 22.97 25.97 17.86
C ALA A 544 24.36 25.48 18.31
N ASP A 545 25.23 25.10 17.36
CA ASP A 545 26.60 24.67 17.65
C ASP A 545 27.57 25.85 17.62
N SER A 546 27.82 26.38 18.81
CA SER A 546 28.71 27.51 19.09
C SER A 546 30.12 27.33 18.52
N VAL A 547 30.42 27.98 17.38
CA VAL A 547 31.76 28.46 17.05
C VAL A 547 31.65 29.95 16.74
N ALA A 548 32.48 30.74 17.42
CA ALA A 548 32.51 32.20 17.35
C ALA A 548 33.07 32.70 16.00
N ASP A 549 32.23 32.63 14.97
CA ASP A 549 32.13 33.48 13.77
C ASP A 549 31.32 32.63 12.76
N PRO A 550 30.01 32.90 12.56
CA PRO A 550 29.31 32.26 11.46
C PRO A 550 30.00 32.72 10.17
N PRO A 551 30.42 31.80 9.27
CA PRO A 551 30.81 32.22 7.93
C PRO A 551 29.63 33.02 7.36
N ALA A 552 29.94 34.17 6.74
CA ALA A 552 28.97 35.11 6.21
C ALA A 552 27.76 34.35 5.65
N THR A 553 26.57 34.59 6.22
CA THR A 553 25.30 33.99 5.82
C THR A 553 25.27 33.81 4.30
N ASN A 554 25.31 32.57 3.84
CA ASN A 554 25.33 32.20 2.43
C ASN A 554 23.98 32.58 1.76
N GLY A 555 23.70 33.86 1.56
CA GLY A 555 22.60 34.38 0.73
C GLY A 555 21.17 33.96 1.10
N CYS A 556 20.97 33.09 2.08
CA CYS A 556 19.66 32.56 2.44
C CYS A 556 18.95 33.57 3.35
N ASN A 557 17.80 34.05 2.90
CA ASN A 557 16.90 34.82 3.76
C ASN A 557 16.23 33.82 4.74
N PRO A 558 16.28 34.03 6.05
CA PRO A 558 15.53 33.22 7.02
C PRO A 558 14.00 33.22 6.77
N ASP A 559 13.46 34.16 6.00
CA ASP A 559 12.05 34.20 5.61
C ASP A 559 11.71 33.26 4.43
N SER A 560 12.71 32.73 3.71
CA SER A 560 12.50 31.72 2.65
C SER A 560 12.52 30.31 3.22
N SER A 561 11.37 29.87 3.74
CA SER A 561 11.16 28.53 4.30
C SER A 561 11.07 27.43 3.22
N PRO A 562 11.38 26.16 3.57
CA PRO A 562 11.08 24.98 2.76
C PRO A 562 9.65 24.99 2.24
N LYS A 563 9.43 24.32 1.10
CA LYS A 563 8.12 24.30 0.46
C LYS A 563 7.34 23.08 0.91
N GLU A 564 6.29 23.33 1.69
CA GLU A 564 5.32 22.32 2.07
C GLU A 564 4.33 22.09 0.93
N ILE A 565 4.27 20.84 0.48
CA ILE A 565 3.22 20.31 -0.39
C ILE A 565 2.18 19.69 0.55
N PRO A 566 0.96 20.25 0.61
CA PRO A 566 -0.10 19.68 1.41
C PRO A 566 -0.38 18.24 0.99
N TRP A 567 -0.75 17.37 1.93
CA TRP A 567 -1.18 16.00 1.63
C TRP A 567 -2.24 15.93 0.52
N ALA A 568 -3.11 16.94 0.47
CA ALA A 568 -4.14 17.01 -0.54
C ALA A 568 -3.59 17.09 -1.99
N ASN A 569 -2.36 17.54 -2.16
CA ASN A 569 -1.74 17.91 -3.42
C ASN A 569 -0.40 17.21 -3.68
N GLY A 570 -0.03 16.21 -2.88
CA GLY A 570 1.25 15.50 -2.98
C GLY A 570 1.08 14.00 -3.13
N SER A 571 2.00 13.39 -3.89
CA SER A 571 2.13 11.96 -4.01
C SER A 571 3.59 11.58 -4.08
N CYS A 572 3.96 10.45 -3.48
CA CYS A 572 5.27 9.86 -3.63
C CYS A 572 5.16 8.36 -3.93
N ALA A 573 6.23 7.78 -4.45
CA ALA A 573 6.46 6.35 -4.55
C ALA A 573 7.87 6.04 -4.04
N TRP A 574 8.01 4.93 -3.33
CA TRP A 574 9.32 4.42 -2.90
C TRP A 574 9.85 3.49 -3.99
N ALA A 575 10.96 3.83 -4.66
CA ALA A 575 11.63 2.91 -5.59
C ALA A 575 12.69 2.04 -4.89
N GLY A 576 12.96 2.35 -3.62
CA GLY A 576 13.84 1.65 -2.70
C GLY A 576 13.73 2.30 -1.33
N LEU A 577 14.48 1.80 -0.34
CA LEU A 577 14.49 2.42 0.99
C LEU A 577 14.97 3.88 0.94
N ASP A 578 15.91 4.16 0.05
CA ASP A 578 16.68 5.41 -0.09
C ASP A 578 16.39 6.16 -1.39
N THR A 579 15.47 5.64 -2.21
CA THR A 579 15.12 6.19 -3.51
C THR A 579 13.65 6.56 -3.54
N VAL A 580 13.38 7.83 -3.80
CA VAL A 580 12.03 8.40 -3.76
C VAL A 580 11.69 9.06 -5.07
N ARG A 581 10.42 8.92 -5.48
CA ARG A 581 9.81 9.70 -6.53
C ARG A 581 8.63 10.46 -5.95
N CYS A 582 8.69 11.79 -5.89
CA CYS A 582 7.62 12.63 -5.36
C CYS A 582 7.21 13.66 -6.40
N GLU A 583 5.91 13.89 -6.51
CA GLU A 583 5.42 15.07 -7.20
C GLU A 583 4.21 15.65 -6.50
N GLY A 584 4.02 16.94 -6.72
CA GLY A 584 2.94 17.65 -6.09
C GLY A 584 2.98 19.12 -6.37
N LYS A 585 1.93 19.80 -5.90
CA LYS A 585 1.73 21.21 -6.13
C LYS A 585 1.43 21.96 -4.84
N THR A 586 1.97 23.15 -4.73
CA THR A 586 1.63 24.06 -3.63
C THR A 586 1.42 25.46 -4.17
N ASN A 587 0.43 26.15 -3.61
CA ASN A 587 0.22 27.55 -3.95
C ASN A 587 1.33 28.35 -3.28
N TRP A 588 1.91 29.31 -3.98
CA TRP A 588 2.93 30.14 -3.37
C TRP A 588 2.27 31.13 -2.41
N GLY A 589 2.61 31.02 -1.11
CA GLY A 589 2.07 31.85 -0.04
C GLY A 589 2.48 33.33 -0.08
N TRP A 590 3.48 33.71 -0.87
CA TRP A 590 3.86 35.12 -1.08
C TRP A 590 3.17 35.63 -2.32
N TYR A 591 1.86 35.73 -2.26
CA TYR A 591 1.18 36.57 -3.21
C TYR A 591 1.56 38.00 -2.85
N LEU A 592 1.98 38.82 -3.83
CA LEU A 592 2.27 40.24 -3.63
C LEU A 592 0.99 41.04 -3.39
N ALA A 593 0.16 40.56 -2.49
CA ALA A 593 -1.00 41.22 -1.95
C ALA A 593 -0.81 41.32 -0.45
N GLY A 594 -1.21 42.44 0.08
CA GLY A 594 -1.12 42.72 1.49
C GLY A 594 -2.12 43.78 1.83
N THR A 595 -2.06 44.19 3.09
CA THR A 595 -2.81 45.33 3.58
C THR A 595 -1.83 46.45 3.79
N ILE A 596 -2.10 47.62 3.22
CA ILE A 596 -1.21 48.77 3.34
C ILE A 596 -1.06 49.14 4.82
N THR A 597 0.13 48.98 5.39
CA THR A 597 0.37 49.23 6.82
C THR A 597 0.86 50.65 7.10
N GLY A 598 1.35 51.37 6.08
CA GLY A 598 1.88 52.72 6.19
C GLY A 598 1.58 53.62 4.98
N THR A 599 1.63 54.93 5.21
CA THR A 599 1.44 55.96 4.17
C THR A 599 2.79 56.46 3.67
N HIS A 600 3.01 56.47 2.36
CA HIS A 600 4.22 56.99 1.74
C HIS A 600 4.24 58.53 1.70
N GLU A 601 5.41 59.15 1.49
CA GLU A 601 5.54 60.62 1.37
C GLU A 601 4.70 61.21 0.22
N ASN A 602 4.43 60.41 -0.81
CA ASN A 602 3.51 60.73 -1.91
C ASN A 602 2.19 59.96 -1.74
N ALA A 603 1.45 60.29 -0.69
CA ALA A 603 0.35 59.50 -0.12
C ALA A 603 -0.76 59.07 -1.11
N ALA A 604 -0.97 59.80 -2.22
CA ALA A 604 -1.97 59.40 -3.21
C ALA A 604 -1.49 58.31 -4.18
N LEU A 605 -0.19 58.24 -4.48
CA LEU A 605 0.33 57.34 -5.52
C LEU A 605 1.29 56.27 -4.98
N GLY A 606 1.60 56.29 -3.70
CA GLY A 606 2.47 55.31 -3.09
C GLY A 606 2.06 54.94 -1.68
N PHE A 607 2.57 53.81 -1.23
CA PHE A 607 2.30 53.26 0.09
C PHE A 607 3.50 52.52 0.66
N GLU A 608 3.43 52.23 1.96
CA GLU A 608 4.39 51.39 2.64
C GLU A 608 3.69 50.14 3.21
N ASP A 609 4.37 49.01 3.12
CA ASP A 609 4.01 47.78 3.80
C ASP A 609 5.22 47.23 4.57
N GLN A 610 5.18 47.33 5.90
CA GLN A 610 6.26 46.87 6.78
C GLN A 610 6.36 45.34 6.82
N ASP A 611 5.30 44.64 6.42
CA ASP A 611 5.24 43.18 6.40
C ASP A 611 5.72 42.60 5.05
N ALA A 612 6.15 43.45 4.10
CA ALA A 612 6.62 43.05 2.77
C ALA A 612 8.05 43.53 2.45
N ASP A 613 8.80 42.71 1.70
CA ASP A 613 10.02 43.12 0.99
C ASP A 613 9.82 42.99 -0.53
N PHE A 614 9.28 44.03 -1.16
CA PHE A 614 8.95 44.07 -2.59
C PHE A 614 10.15 43.78 -3.48
N ARG A 615 11.37 44.22 -3.10
CA ARG A 615 12.57 43.95 -3.89
C ARG A 615 13.00 42.48 -3.78
N ALA A 616 12.94 41.91 -2.59
CA ALA A 616 13.20 40.47 -2.41
C ALA A 616 12.18 39.61 -3.18
N LEU A 617 10.98 40.14 -3.40
CA LEU A 617 9.91 39.49 -4.16
C LEU A 617 9.98 39.74 -5.68
N GLY A 618 11.04 40.39 -6.16
CA GLY A 618 11.26 40.59 -7.59
C GLY A 618 10.38 41.67 -8.21
N VAL A 619 9.76 42.54 -7.40
CA VAL A 619 9.02 43.70 -7.90
C VAL A 619 10.01 44.73 -8.44
N GLU A 620 9.77 45.18 -9.66
CA GLU A 620 10.58 46.17 -10.35
C GLU A 620 9.73 47.33 -10.88
N THR A 621 10.41 48.41 -11.29
CA THR A 621 9.77 49.49 -12.05
C THR A 621 9.20 48.95 -13.35
N GLY A 622 7.97 49.34 -13.68
CA GLY A 622 7.23 48.86 -14.85
C GLY A 622 6.25 47.72 -14.55
N ASP A 623 6.29 47.15 -13.33
CA ASP A 623 5.29 46.20 -12.86
C ASP A 623 3.95 46.89 -12.55
N VAL A 624 2.87 46.13 -12.34
CA VAL A 624 1.52 46.71 -12.12
C VAL A 624 1.08 46.48 -10.69
N VAL A 625 0.63 47.52 -10.02
CA VAL A 625 -0.04 47.43 -8.71
C VAL A 625 -1.54 47.69 -8.86
N LEU A 626 -2.35 46.96 -8.10
CA LEU A 626 -3.80 47.08 -8.01
C LEU A 626 -4.17 47.35 -6.57
N ASN A 627 -5.02 48.34 -6.36
CA ASN A 627 -5.80 48.54 -5.15
C ASN A 627 -7.10 47.75 -5.30
N LEU A 628 -7.24 46.67 -4.52
CA LEU A 628 -8.42 45.81 -4.53
C LEU A 628 -9.60 46.45 -3.80
N THR A 629 -9.35 47.42 -2.93
CA THR A 629 -10.38 48.11 -2.14
C THR A 629 -11.27 48.99 -3.01
N ASP A 630 -10.65 49.81 -3.87
CA ASP A 630 -11.35 50.79 -4.70
C ASP A 630 -11.32 50.47 -6.20
N GLY A 631 -10.57 49.43 -6.60
CA GLY A 631 -10.40 48.97 -7.99
C GLY A 631 -9.34 49.75 -8.77
N ALA A 632 -8.61 50.67 -8.14
CA ALA A 632 -7.56 51.41 -8.81
C ALA A 632 -6.40 50.49 -9.22
N HIS A 633 -5.68 50.83 -10.27
CA HIS A 633 -4.46 50.12 -10.66
C HIS A 633 -3.48 51.07 -11.33
N GLY A 634 -2.19 50.75 -11.33
CA GLY A 634 -1.15 51.64 -11.83
C GLY A 634 0.16 50.93 -12.13
N VAL A 635 1.01 51.56 -12.93
CA VAL A 635 2.36 51.05 -13.21
C VAL A 635 3.33 51.57 -12.15
N ILE A 636 4.11 50.67 -11.55
CA ILE A 636 5.10 50.94 -10.52
C ILE A 636 6.25 51.77 -11.12
N ARG A 637 6.56 52.86 -10.46
CA ARG A 637 7.64 53.80 -10.78
C ARG A 637 8.85 53.59 -9.89
N GLU A 638 8.63 53.50 -8.59
CA GLU A 638 9.70 53.37 -7.58
C GLU A 638 9.37 52.20 -6.66
N VAL A 639 10.38 51.38 -6.38
CA VAL A 639 10.29 50.23 -5.48
C VAL A 639 11.44 50.27 -4.47
N THR A 640 11.09 50.14 -3.19
CA THR A 640 12.00 49.91 -2.07
C THR A 640 11.68 48.55 -1.46
N ALA A 641 12.39 48.13 -0.40
CA ALA A 641 12.00 46.92 0.31
C ALA A 641 10.54 47.03 0.80
N GLN A 642 10.18 48.12 1.47
CA GLN A 642 8.88 48.23 2.14
C GLN A 642 7.90 49.20 1.47
N GLY A 643 8.19 49.71 0.27
CA GLY A 643 7.35 50.76 -0.32
C GLY A 643 7.35 50.78 -1.84
N ILE A 644 6.19 51.18 -2.38
CA ILE A 644 5.91 51.26 -3.81
C ILE A 644 5.33 52.64 -4.12
N VAL A 645 5.71 53.20 -5.27
CA VAL A 645 5.10 54.40 -5.85
C VAL A 645 4.73 54.11 -7.29
N ALA A 646 3.49 54.40 -7.69
CA ALA A 646 3.01 54.29 -9.05
C ALA A 646 3.22 55.59 -9.86
N PHE A 647 3.30 55.49 -11.18
CA PHE A 647 3.26 56.65 -12.10
C PHE A 647 1.91 57.38 -12.06
N GLY A 648 0.84 56.63 -11.80
CA GLY A 648 -0.54 57.08 -11.75
C GLY A 648 -1.45 55.91 -11.44
N LEU A 649 -2.66 56.19 -10.95
CA LEU A 649 -3.70 55.21 -10.66
C LEU A 649 -4.92 55.45 -11.55
N TYR A 650 -5.52 54.36 -12.05
CA TYR A 650 -6.59 54.34 -13.03
C TYR A 650 -7.75 53.44 -12.58
N GLY A 651 -8.97 53.77 -13.02
CA GLY A 651 -10.13 52.87 -12.95
C GLY A 651 -10.75 52.67 -11.57
N GLY A 652 -10.15 53.22 -10.51
CA GLY A 652 -10.66 53.12 -9.14
C GLY A 652 -11.66 54.22 -8.79
N VAL A 653 -12.38 54.01 -7.69
CA VAL A 653 -13.33 54.99 -7.14
C VAL A 653 -12.60 56.22 -6.62
N GLU A 654 -11.46 56.04 -5.95
CA GLU A 654 -10.72 57.14 -5.31
C GLU A 654 -9.34 57.34 -5.95
N ASN A 655 -8.80 56.34 -6.67
CA ASN A 655 -7.50 56.37 -7.36
C ASN A 655 -6.37 56.86 -6.44
N GLN A 656 -6.40 56.40 -5.19
CA GLN A 656 -5.37 56.63 -4.20
C GLN A 656 -5.07 55.33 -3.44
N PHE A 657 -3.95 55.30 -2.73
CA PHE A 657 -3.62 54.24 -1.78
C PHE A 657 -3.82 54.75 -0.35
N ASP A 658 -4.75 54.17 0.38
CA ASP A 658 -4.99 54.47 1.77
C ASP A 658 -4.46 53.35 2.68
N ARG A 659 -4.18 53.73 3.93
CA ARG A 659 -3.88 52.73 4.96
C ARG A 659 -5.07 51.78 5.10
N ASP A 660 -4.77 50.50 5.30
CA ASP A 660 -5.72 49.39 5.39
C ASP A 660 -6.35 48.98 4.03
N ASP A 661 -5.97 49.62 2.92
CA ASP A 661 -6.34 49.11 1.60
C ASP A 661 -5.68 47.76 1.35
N GLU A 662 -6.43 46.86 0.71
CA GLU A 662 -5.89 45.63 0.16
C GLU A 662 -5.26 45.93 -1.20
N TYR A 663 -3.99 45.57 -1.38
CA TYR A 663 -3.30 45.71 -2.65
C TYR A 663 -2.97 44.36 -3.27
N ARG A 664 -2.55 44.39 -4.53
CA ARG A 664 -2.05 43.25 -5.31
C ARG A 664 -1.04 43.74 -6.34
N ILE A 665 0.07 43.03 -6.56
CA ILE A 665 1.07 43.39 -7.57
C ILE A 665 1.19 42.26 -8.59
N ARG A 666 1.26 42.64 -9.87
CA ARG A 666 1.52 41.78 -11.02
C ARG A 666 2.94 42.07 -11.47
N VAL A 667 3.79 41.05 -11.47
CA VAL A 667 5.19 41.13 -11.91
C VAL A 667 5.29 40.61 -13.33
N ALA A 668 5.98 41.35 -14.20
CA ALA A 668 6.22 40.93 -15.57
C ALA A 668 7.27 39.81 -15.64
N THR A 669 7.13 38.86 -16.55
CA THR A 669 8.10 37.76 -16.69
C THR A 669 8.92 37.85 -17.96
N GLY A 670 8.49 38.67 -18.92
CA GLY A 670 9.21 38.92 -20.16
C GLY A 670 9.42 40.42 -20.38
N ILE A 671 10.54 40.76 -20.98
CA ILE A 671 10.79 42.11 -21.48
C ILE A 671 11.12 42.00 -22.96
N ILE A 672 10.39 42.73 -23.79
CA ILE A 672 10.74 42.92 -25.19
C ILE A 672 11.85 43.97 -25.22
N PRO A 673 13.04 43.63 -25.77
CA PRO A 673 14.20 44.49 -25.77
C PRO A 673 13.91 45.86 -26.38
N GLU A 674 14.73 46.83 -25.98
CA GLU A 674 14.63 48.20 -26.44
C GLU A 674 14.63 48.29 -27.98
N THR A 675 13.53 48.83 -28.53
CA THR A 675 13.34 49.00 -29.97
C THR A 675 12.98 50.45 -30.27
N GLY A 676 13.38 50.96 -31.43
CA GLY A 676 13.02 52.30 -31.89
C GLY A 676 11.73 52.25 -32.70
N ALA A 677 10.74 53.07 -32.34
CA ALA A 677 9.46 53.13 -33.03
C ALA A 677 9.63 53.56 -34.50
N ALA A 678 9.25 52.71 -35.46
CA ALA A 678 9.14 53.06 -36.87
C ALA A 678 7.72 53.56 -37.18
N CYS A 679 7.46 54.82 -36.84
CA CYS A 679 6.11 55.39 -36.91
C CYS A 679 5.66 55.59 -38.36
N ALA A 680 4.54 54.98 -38.73
CA ALA A 680 3.90 55.16 -40.02
C ALA A 680 2.37 55.34 -39.91
N GLU A 681 1.74 55.64 -41.03
CA GLU A 681 0.28 55.65 -41.15
C GLU A 681 -0.21 54.24 -41.54
N VAL A 682 -0.99 53.60 -40.67
CA VAL A 682 -1.60 52.29 -40.90
C VAL A 682 -3.12 52.45 -41.04
N TRP A 683 -3.73 51.78 -42.01
CA TRP A 683 -5.17 51.82 -42.24
C TRP A 683 -5.86 50.58 -41.66
N ASP A 684 -6.83 50.76 -40.76
CA ASP A 684 -7.52 49.65 -40.07
C ASP A 684 -8.89 49.30 -40.65
N GLY A 685 -9.31 49.98 -41.73
CA GLY A 685 -10.62 49.81 -42.36
C GLY A 685 -11.63 50.90 -42.02
N ALA A 686 -11.43 51.62 -40.92
CA ALA A 686 -12.30 52.71 -40.46
C ALA A 686 -11.58 54.05 -40.45
N ASP A 687 -10.35 54.10 -39.92
CA ASP A 687 -9.53 55.30 -39.76
C ASP A 687 -8.03 55.03 -40.02
N THR A 688 -7.25 56.11 -40.16
CA THR A 688 -5.79 56.02 -40.21
C THR A 688 -5.23 56.07 -38.79
N ILE A 689 -4.54 55.01 -38.39
CA ILE A 689 -3.82 54.88 -37.13
C ILE A 689 -2.40 55.42 -37.33
N THR A 690 -1.98 56.33 -36.46
CA THR A 690 -0.61 56.88 -36.44
C THR A 690 -0.08 56.87 -35.01
N CYS A 691 1.24 56.94 -34.85
CA CYS A 691 1.83 57.25 -33.54
C CYS A 691 1.22 58.54 -32.97
N GLY A 692 0.91 58.54 -31.68
CA GLY A 692 0.19 59.61 -31.02
C GLY A 692 0.20 59.50 -29.50
N PRO A 693 -0.70 60.21 -28.80
CA PRO A 693 -0.79 60.20 -27.33
C PRO A 693 -1.05 58.82 -26.75
N ASP A 694 -1.95 58.07 -27.38
CA ASP A 694 -2.45 56.80 -26.87
C ASP A 694 -2.23 55.67 -27.86
N THR A 695 -1.36 55.88 -28.86
CA THR A 695 -1.15 54.92 -29.94
C THR A 695 0.32 54.85 -30.34
N LEU A 696 0.85 53.64 -30.44
CA LEU A 696 2.14 53.34 -31.04
C LEU A 696 1.88 52.60 -32.35
N VAL A 697 2.58 52.99 -33.41
CA VAL A 697 2.66 52.26 -34.67
C VAL A 697 4.14 51.99 -34.92
N ASP A 698 4.51 50.73 -35.07
CA ASP A 698 5.87 50.33 -35.36
C ASP A 698 5.87 49.29 -36.47
N ILE A 699 6.07 49.74 -37.72
CA ILE A 699 5.95 48.89 -38.91
C ILE A 699 7.03 47.80 -39.03
N ASP A 700 8.04 47.85 -38.17
CA ASP A 700 9.08 46.82 -38.09
C ASP A 700 8.76 45.77 -37.01
N ALA A 701 7.64 45.91 -36.29
CA ALA A 701 7.21 45.02 -35.20
C ALA A 701 5.86 44.34 -35.50
N ASP A 702 5.77 43.04 -35.19
CA ASP A 702 4.48 42.35 -35.01
C ASP A 702 4.28 42.16 -33.50
N PHE A 703 3.53 43.06 -32.87
CA PHE A 703 3.37 43.04 -31.42
C PHE A 703 2.64 41.79 -30.94
N TRP A 704 1.67 41.30 -31.70
CA TRP A 704 0.91 40.12 -31.33
C TRP A 704 1.74 38.84 -31.43
N GLU A 705 2.49 38.67 -32.51
CA GLU A 705 3.42 37.54 -32.69
C GLU A 705 4.56 37.58 -31.66
N ASN A 706 5.03 38.77 -31.30
CA ASN A 706 6.02 38.97 -30.23
C ASN A 706 5.46 38.79 -28.81
N GLY A 707 4.21 38.35 -28.67
CA GLY A 707 3.63 37.96 -27.39
C GLY A 707 3.01 39.09 -26.56
N VAL A 708 2.93 40.31 -27.09
CA VAL A 708 2.27 41.45 -26.43
C VAL A 708 0.77 41.23 -26.35
N ARG A 709 0.16 41.51 -25.20
CA ARG A 709 -1.27 41.37 -24.93
C ARG A 709 -1.81 42.62 -24.23
N PRO A 710 -3.12 42.91 -24.33
CA PRO A 710 -3.76 43.90 -23.48
C PRO A 710 -3.50 43.58 -21.99
N GLY A 711 -3.18 44.61 -21.21
CA GLY A 711 -2.76 44.50 -19.81
C GLY A 711 -1.25 44.43 -19.59
N ASP A 712 -0.45 44.32 -20.66
CA ASP A 712 1.01 44.50 -20.62
C ASP A 712 1.38 45.99 -20.42
N THR A 713 2.63 46.27 -20.08
CA THR A 713 3.09 47.65 -19.86
C THR A 713 4.18 48.04 -20.85
N ILE A 714 4.17 49.30 -21.27
CA ILE A 714 5.14 49.87 -22.19
C ILE A 714 5.79 51.11 -21.59
N GLU A 715 7.11 51.17 -21.71
CA GLU A 715 7.92 52.34 -21.36
C GLU A 715 8.32 53.06 -22.64
N ASN A 716 8.05 54.36 -22.74
CA ASN A 716 8.77 55.22 -23.66
C ASN A 716 10.06 55.67 -22.97
N ARG A 717 11.18 54.98 -23.21
CA ARG A 717 12.48 55.27 -22.58
C ARG A 717 13.02 56.65 -22.95
N THR A 718 12.65 57.14 -24.13
CA THR A 718 13.09 58.47 -24.60
C THR A 718 12.45 59.59 -23.79
N LYS A 719 11.22 59.37 -23.31
CA LYS A 719 10.43 60.36 -22.56
C LYS A 719 10.28 60.06 -21.08
N GLY A 720 10.61 58.84 -20.64
CA GLY A 720 10.63 58.43 -19.23
C GLY A 720 9.26 58.20 -18.60
N TRP A 721 8.27 57.73 -19.37
CA TRP A 721 6.93 57.40 -18.86
C TRP A 721 6.55 55.96 -19.18
N TRP A 722 5.65 55.41 -18.35
CA TRP A 722 5.08 54.07 -18.50
C TRP A 722 3.56 54.13 -18.69
N ARG A 723 3.00 53.20 -19.47
CA ARG A 723 1.56 53.02 -19.64
C ARG A 723 1.17 51.54 -19.73
N ILE A 724 -0.12 51.29 -19.51
CA ILE A 724 -0.75 49.98 -19.73
C ILE A 724 -1.29 49.94 -21.16
N ILE A 725 -1.06 48.83 -21.84
CA ILE A 725 -1.57 48.54 -23.18
C ILE A 725 -3.03 48.09 -23.04
N GLU A 726 -3.97 48.80 -23.68
CA GLU A 726 -5.40 48.46 -23.68
C GLU A 726 -5.81 47.62 -24.88
N ASP A 727 -5.12 47.79 -26.00
CA ASP A 727 -5.39 47.04 -27.22
C ASP A 727 -4.11 46.74 -27.99
N VAL A 728 -4.07 45.56 -28.62
CA VAL A 728 -2.97 45.09 -29.45
C VAL A 728 -3.54 44.75 -30.80
N GLY A 729 -3.01 45.41 -31.82
CA GLY A 729 -3.38 45.15 -33.20
C GLY A 729 -3.23 43.68 -33.56
N ARG A 730 -4.18 43.14 -34.31
CA ARG A 730 -4.20 41.72 -34.72
C ARG A 730 -4.07 41.58 -36.21
N LEU A 731 -3.54 40.45 -36.66
CA LEU A 731 -3.54 40.08 -38.08
C LEU A 731 -4.98 39.98 -38.59
N GLY A 732 -5.33 40.81 -39.56
CA GLY A 732 -6.70 40.97 -40.04
C GLY A 732 -6.81 41.16 -41.55
N ALA A 733 -7.99 41.60 -42.01
CA ALA A 733 -8.26 41.87 -43.43
C ALA A 733 -7.49 43.08 -44.00
N PHE A 734 -6.87 43.87 -43.12
CA PHE A 734 -6.06 45.04 -43.47
C PHE A 734 -4.60 44.75 -43.13
N SER A 735 -3.69 45.22 -43.99
CA SER A 735 -2.26 45.01 -43.80
C SER A 735 -1.74 45.84 -42.64
N ASN A 736 -0.80 45.30 -41.87
CA ASN A 736 0.00 46.02 -40.88
C ASN A 736 -0.76 46.45 -39.62
N THR A 737 -1.97 45.93 -39.40
CA THR A 737 -2.71 46.20 -38.16
C THR A 737 -2.02 45.60 -36.94
N GLN A 738 -1.28 44.50 -37.11
CA GLN A 738 -0.46 43.86 -36.06
C GLN A 738 0.72 44.72 -35.56
N ASP A 739 1.01 45.81 -36.27
CA ASP A 739 2.10 46.75 -36.00
C ASP A 739 1.66 47.89 -35.06
N THR A 740 0.49 47.76 -34.42
CA THR A 740 -0.15 48.85 -33.66
C THR A 740 -0.47 48.47 -32.21
N LEU A 741 -0.29 49.40 -31.28
CA LEU A 741 -0.70 49.31 -29.87
C LEU A 741 -1.54 50.52 -29.48
N ARG A 742 -2.56 50.29 -28.66
CA ARG A 742 -3.31 51.34 -27.97
C ARG A 742 -3.07 51.27 -26.47
N MET A 743 -2.85 52.42 -25.85
CA MET A 743 -2.56 52.52 -24.41
C MET A 743 -3.65 53.26 -23.66
N ALA A 744 -3.73 53.01 -22.36
CA ALA A 744 -4.58 53.75 -21.45
C ALA A 744 -4.24 55.25 -21.46
N ALA A 745 -5.28 56.09 -21.49
CA ALA A 745 -5.14 57.54 -21.46
C ALA A 745 -4.69 58.03 -20.08
N LEU A 746 -3.72 58.96 -20.04
CA LEU A 746 -3.25 59.58 -18.79
C LEU A 746 -4.22 60.68 -18.30
N PRO A 747 -4.76 60.60 -17.08
CA PRO A 747 -5.57 61.67 -16.51
C PRO A 747 -4.75 62.96 -16.38
N GLY A 748 -5.12 64.00 -17.13
CA GLY A 748 -4.53 65.33 -17.02
C GLY A 748 -3.23 65.57 -17.79
N ALA A 749 -2.86 64.66 -18.72
CA ALA A 749 -1.64 64.78 -19.51
C ALA A 749 -1.91 65.01 -21.02
N ASP A 750 -2.62 66.09 -21.36
CA ASP A 750 -2.85 66.50 -22.77
C ASP A 750 -1.64 67.21 -23.41
N GLY A 751 -0.43 66.97 -22.89
CA GLY A 751 0.80 67.58 -23.37
C GLY A 751 1.54 66.71 -24.38
N ALA A 752 2.08 67.32 -25.44
CA ALA A 752 2.92 66.68 -26.46
C ALA A 752 4.19 65.97 -25.93
N GLU A 753 4.42 66.00 -24.61
CA GLU A 753 5.56 65.38 -23.93
C GLU A 753 5.35 63.88 -23.68
N ASN A 754 4.10 63.37 -23.75
CA ASN A 754 3.75 61.97 -23.42
C ASN A 754 3.23 61.16 -24.62
N HIS A 755 3.66 61.50 -25.83
CA HIS A 755 3.28 60.82 -27.08
C HIS A 755 4.45 59.98 -27.60
N PHE A 756 4.16 58.93 -28.38
CA PHE A 756 5.18 58.30 -29.21
C PHE A 756 5.47 59.12 -30.47
N ALA A 757 6.76 59.28 -30.78
CA ALA A 757 7.24 59.85 -32.02
C ALA A 757 8.15 58.86 -32.76
N ASP A 758 8.31 59.07 -34.07
CA ASP A 758 9.24 58.29 -34.89
C ASP A 758 10.65 58.36 -34.29
N GLY A 759 11.28 57.19 -34.12
CA GLY A 759 12.59 57.04 -33.50
C GLY A 759 12.61 57.12 -31.97
N ASP A 760 11.47 57.29 -31.29
CA ASP A 760 11.41 57.11 -29.84
C ASP A 760 11.75 55.65 -29.50
N SER A 761 12.68 55.47 -28.57
CA SER A 761 12.99 54.18 -27.98
C SER A 761 11.94 53.76 -26.95
N TYR A 762 11.49 52.50 -27.06
CA TYR A 762 10.53 51.89 -26.15
C TYR A 762 10.93 50.47 -25.74
N THR A 763 10.39 50.01 -24.61
CA THR A 763 10.47 48.61 -24.17
C THR A 763 9.09 48.17 -23.65
N ILE A 764 8.76 46.90 -23.80
CA ILE A 764 7.47 46.35 -23.35
C ILE A 764 7.74 45.27 -22.32
N ARG A 765 7.09 45.37 -21.16
CA ARG A 765 7.03 44.31 -20.17
C ARG A 765 5.77 43.48 -20.41
N THR A 766 5.93 42.18 -20.54
CA THR A 766 4.86 41.24 -20.89
C THR A 766 4.83 40.05 -19.93
N GLY A 767 3.77 39.25 -20.04
CA GLY A 767 3.67 37.99 -19.28
C GLY A 767 3.43 38.22 -17.79
N PHE A 768 2.63 39.24 -17.45
CA PHE A 768 2.24 39.52 -16.08
C PHE A 768 1.55 38.32 -15.43
N VAL A 769 2.04 37.92 -14.26
CA VAL A 769 1.52 36.76 -13.52
C VAL A 769 0.64 37.21 -12.37
N ASP A 770 -0.61 36.73 -12.38
CA ASP A 770 -1.64 37.12 -11.41
C ASP A 770 -1.85 36.09 -10.29
N LYS A 771 -1.51 34.81 -10.50
CA LYS A 771 -1.60 33.78 -9.44
C LYS A 771 -0.59 32.66 -9.71
N ARG A 772 0.27 32.37 -8.74
CA ARG A 772 1.37 31.41 -8.89
C ARG A 772 1.11 30.08 -8.22
N ARG A 773 1.62 29.02 -8.83
CA ARG A 773 1.70 27.67 -8.25
C ARG A 773 3.01 27.04 -8.64
N TYR A 774 3.70 26.51 -7.64
CA TYR A 774 4.81 25.62 -7.87
C TYR A 774 4.32 24.21 -8.09
N VAL A 775 4.91 23.54 -9.08
CA VAL A 775 4.75 22.12 -9.29
C VAL A 775 6.13 21.48 -9.22
N PHE A 776 6.24 20.44 -8.41
CA PHE A 776 7.47 19.68 -8.20
C PHE A 776 7.29 18.31 -8.83
N ASN A 777 8.33 17.83 -9.52
CA ASN A 777 8.52 16.43 -9.90
C ASN A 777 9.97 16.06 -9.57
N LEU A 778 10.13 15.16 -8.61
CA LEU A 778 11.39 14.84 -7.96
C LEU A 778 11.58 13.33 -8.02
N ALA A 779 12.68 12.87 -8.58
CA ALA A 779 13.09 11.47 -8.55
C ALA A 779 14.58 11.42 -8.19
N PHE A 780 14.92 10.94 -7.00
CA PHE A 780 16.32 10.85 -6.59
C PHE A 780 16.60 9.78 -5.53
N THR A 781 17.86 9.37 -5.47
CA THR A 781 18.41 8.53 -4.39
C THR A 781 19.21 9.39 -3.42
N GLY A 782 19.03 9.20 -2.11
CA GLY A 782 19.71 9.94 -1.05
C GLY A 782 19.97 9.10 0.20
N HIS A 783 20.32 9.74 1.31
CA HIS A 783 20.32 9.14 2.63
C HIS A 783 18.92 9.22 3.27
N VAL A 784 18.53 8.17 3.98
CA VAL A 784 17.26 8.11 4.69
C VAL A 784 17.45 8.58 6.12
N ASP A 785 16.66 9.55 6.54
CA ASP A 785 16.58 9.95 7.95
C ASP A 785 15.13 9.79 8.47
N LEU A 786 15.01 9.14 9.62
CA LEU A 786 13.77 8.84 10.33
C LEU A 786 13.57 9.72 11.59
N ASN A 787 14.52 10.62 11.90
CA ASN A 787 14.61 11.28 13.21
C ASN A 787 13.72 12.52 13.37
N ASP A 788 13.25 13.16 12.28
CA ASP A 788 12.67 14.51 12.38
C ASP A 788 11.17 14.54 12.72
N LYS A 789 10.39 13.52 12.34
CA LYS A 789 8.97 13.41 12.70
C LYS A 789 8.57 11.93 12.78
N PRO A 790 8.02 11.46 13.91
CA PRO A 790 7.62 10.08 14.07
C PRO A 790 6.46 9.75 13.10
N GLY A 791 6.56 8.59 12.44
CA GLY A 791 5.61 8.17 11.38
C GLY A 791 5.93 8.69 9.97
N PHE A 792 6.99 9.50 9.80
CA PHE A 792 7.41 10.03 8.50
C PHE A 792 8.85 9.66 8.19
N ARG A 793 9.18 9.61 6.90
CA ARG A 793 10.53 9.42 6.35
C ARG A 793 10.97 10.71 5.68
N SER A 794 12.28 10.95 5.72
CA SER A 794 12.94 11.92 4.85
C SER A 794 14.01 11.24 4.01
N VAL A 795 14.21 11.75 2.79
CA VAL A 795 15.31 11.38 1.90
C VAL A 795 16.05 12.65 1.54
N GLY A 796 17.34 12.70 1.83
CA GLY A 796 18.19 13.85 1.57
C GLY A 796 19.51 13.48 0.93
N THR A 797 20.06 14.30 0.05
CA THR A 797 21.42 14.11 -0.47
C THR A 797 22.41 14.96 0.31
N ASP A 798 23.67 14.53 0.43
CA ASP A 798 24.66 15.34 1.12
C ASP A 798 25.09 16.55 0.28
N ILE A 799 25.15 17.73 0.90
CA ILE A 799 25.60 18.99 0.28
C ILE A 799 26.99 18.91 -0.38
N ASN A 800 27.83 17.96 0.05
CA ASN A 800 29.20 17.76 -0.45
C ASN A 800 29.40 16.44 -1.22
N ALA A 801 28.34 15.65 -1.46
CA ALA A 801 28.44 14.40 -2.23
C ALA A 801 28.03 14.61 -3.69
N LEU A 802 28.53 13.72 -4.55
CA LEU A 802 28.05 13.61 -5.92
C LEU A 802 26.64 13.04 -5.89
N LEU A 803 25.71 13.71 -6.56
CA LEU A 803 24.34 13.22 -6.69
C LEU A 803 24.33 11.89 -7.48
N PRO A 804 23.63 10.84 -6.99
CA PRO A 804 23.46 9.60 -7.72
C PRO A 804 22.84 9.84 -9.11
N LEU A 805 23.11 8.95 -10.06
CA LEU A 805 22.58 9.04 -11.42
C LEU A 805 21.59 7.90 -11.70
N PRO A 806 20.49 8.17 -12.42
CA PRO A 806 19.96 9.49 -12.79
C PRO A 806 19.00 10.03 -11.73
N ASN A 807 19.26 11.22 -11.18
CA ASN A 807 18.24 11.99 -10.47
C ASN A 807 17.57 12.95 -11.47
N GLU A 808 16.25 13.00 -11.44
CA GLU A 808 15.44 13.89 -12.27
C GLU A 808 14.68 14.83 -11.35
N ILE A 809 15.00 16.12 -11.40
CA ILE A 809 14.26 17.14 -10.67
C ILE A 809 13.73 18.16 -11.66
N ARG A 810 12.41 18.32 -11.68
CA ARG A 810 11.71 19.36 -12.40
C ARG A 810 10.89 20.22 -11.46
N ILE A 811 11.05 21.53 -11.60
CA ILE A 811 10.27 22.55 -10.87
C ILE A 811 9.65 23.47 -11.90
N GLN A 812 8.33 23.61 -11.84
CA GLN A 812 7.60 24.53 -12.67
C GLN A 812 6.96 25.63 -11.84
N ASP A 813 7.07 26.85 -12.33
CA ASP A 813 6.25 27.98 -11.89
C ASP A 813 5.18 28.27 -12.94
N ARG A 814 3.93 28.25 -12.52
CA ARG A 814 2.77 28.43 -13.39
C ARG A 814 1.92 29.62 -12.98
N ASP A 815 1.49 30.38 -13.99
CA ASP A 815 0.37 31.31 -13.89
C ASP A 815 -0.94 30.52 -14.02
N ILE A 816 -1.65 30.41 -12.90
CA ILE A 816 -2.88 29.64 -12.80
C ILE A 816 -4.04 30.31 -13.56
N LEU A 817 -4.07 31.65 -13.59
CA LEU A 817 -5.19 32.38 -14.17
C LEU A 817 -5.13 32.38 -15.70
N ASN A 818 -3.92 32.53 -16.25
CA ASN A 818 -3.69 32.52 -17.69
C ASN A 818 -3.24 31.14 -18.22
N GLN A 819 -3.21 30.11 -17.37
CA GLN A 819 -2.84 28.73 -17.70
C GLN A 819 -1.49 28.61 -18.45
N ARG A 820 -0.49 29.38 -18.01
CA ARG A 820 0.82 29.46 -18.69
C ARG A 820 1.93 29.01 -17.75
N THR A 821 2.85 28.19 -18.25
CA THR A 821 4.13 27.94 -17.57
C THR A 821 5.04 29.15 -17.78
N VAL A 822 5.46 29.73 -16.66
CA VAL A 822 6.30 30.92 -16.63
C VAL A 822 7.77 30.51 -16.64
N VAL A 823 8.12 29.53 -15.81
CA VAL A 823 9.46 28.95 -15.74
C VAL A 823 9.32 27.44 -15.62
N ASP A 824 10.13 26.70 -16.39
CA ASP A 824 10.24 25.24 -16.30
C ASP A 824 11.72 24.88 -16.14
N VAL A 825 12.11 24.54 -14.91
CA VAL A 825 13.47 24.16 -14.58
C VAL A 825 13.52 22.66 -14.49
N ALA A 826 14.09 22.01 -15.51
CA ALA A 826 14.45 20.60 -15.45
C ALA A 826 15.96 20.48 -15.22
N MET A 827 16.33 19.79 -14.15
CA MET A 827 17.70 19.46 -13.79
C MET A 827 17.83 17.95 -13.83
N THR A 828 18.59 17.46 -14.80
CA THR A 828 19.11 16.10 -14.78
C THR A 828 20.49 16.17 -14.15
N THR A 829 20.70 15.49 -13.03
CA THR A 829 22.02 15.52 -12.39
C THR A 829 23.07 14.90 -13.31
N TYR A 830 24.29 15.44 -13.28
CA TYR A 830 25.46 14.88 -13.94
C TYR A 830 26.41 14.32 -12.86
N PRO A 831 27.38 13.44 -13.21
CA PRO A 831 28.26 12.82 -12.22
C PRO A 831 29.15 13.79 -11.42
N THR A 832 29.05 15.10 -11.65
CA THR A 832 29.81 16.16 -10.99
C THR A 832 28.92 17.18 -10.26
N THR A 833 27.60 17.04 -10.29
CA THR A 833 26.69 17.96 -9.61
C THR A 833 26.75 17.70 -8.09
N MET A 834 27.25 18.68 -7.34
CA MET A 834 27.22 18.71 -5.87
C MET A 834 26.03 19.56 -5.43
N GLY A 835 25.30 19.13 -4.40
CA GLY A 835 24.18 19.89 -3.86
C GLY A 835 23.31 19.03 -2.96
N GLU A 836 22.48 19.69 -2.16
CA GLU A 836 21.49 19.04 -1.31
C GLU A 836 20.10 19.17 -1.93
N ILE A 837 19.39 18.06 -2.02
CA ILE A 837 17.93 18.06 -2.09
C ILE A 837 17.43 17.18 -0.96
N ARG A 838 16.42 17.65 -0.26
CA ARG A 838 15.78 16.92 0.81
C ARG A 838 14.27 16.96 0.64
N VAL A 839 13.66 15.78 0.69
CA VAL A 839 12.21 15.64 0.80
C VAL A 839 11.90 15.01 2.15
N SER A 840 11.10 15.67 2.97
CA SER A 840 10.75 15.23 4.32
C SER A 840 9.23 15.18 4.52
N GLY A 841 8.77 14.59 5.62
CA GLY A 841 7.33 14.48 5.91
C GLY A 841 6.59 13.46 5.05
N ILE A 842 7.31 12.56 4.36
CA ILE A 842 6.70 11.52 3.53
C ILE A 842 6.20 10.41 4.45
N GLY A 843 4.97 9.93 4.29
CA GLY A 843 4.44 8.83 5.10
C GLY A 843 5.34 7.59 5.08
N ARG A 844 5.71 7.08 6.26
CA ARG A 844 6.45 5.82 6.41
C ARG A 844 5.46 4.65 6.40
N ASP A 845 5.73 3.69 5.53
CA ASP A 845 4.92 2.49 5.35
C ASP A 845 5.34 1.33 6.27
N LEU A 846 4.53 0.26 6.27
CA LEU A 846 4.81 -0.97 7.01
C LEU A 846 5.44 -2.08 6.15
N SER A 847 5.42 -1.96 4.81
CA SER A 847 5.72 -3.08 3.91
C SER A 847 7.12 -3.70 4.05
N PRO A 848 8.23 -2.94 4.19
CA PRO A 848 9.56 -3.56 4.25
C PRO A 848 9.80 -4.40 5.51
N ASP A 849 8.94 -4.25 6.53
CA ASP A 849 9.11 -4.88 7.84
C ASP A 849 8.26 -6.16 7.99
N PHE A 850 7.29 -6.41 7.10
CA PHE A 850 6.48 -7.63 7.12
C PHE A 850 7.19 -8.82 6.46
N PRO A 851 7.05 -10.05 7.01
CA PRO A 851 7.52 -11.26 6.34
C PRO A 851 6.85 -11.42 4.97
N ALA A 852 7.61 -11.82 3.95
CA ALA A 852 7.09 -12.02 2.58
C ALA A 852 5.84 -12.92 2.53
N TRP A 853 5.74 -13.91 3.41
CA TRP A 853 4.59 -14.81 3.48
C TRP A 853 3.29 -14.11 3.89
N PHE A 854 3.35 -13.00 4.62
CA PHE A 854 2.16 -12.28 5.09
C PHE A 854 1.39 -11.70 3.90
N LEU A 855 2.10 -11.06 2.97
CA LEU A 855 1.54 -10.56 1.73
C LEU A 855 1.19 -11.70 0.78
N ALA A 856 2.08 -12.69 0.59
CA ALA A 856 1.84 -13.83 -0.30
C ALA A 856 0.61 -14.69 0.08
N ASN A 857 0.30 -14.79 1.39
CA ASN A 857 -0.91 -15.48 1.87
C ASN A 857 -2.14 -14.55 1.95
N HIS A 858 -2.02 -13.30 1.50
CA HIS A 858 -3.08 -12.28 1.53
C HIS A 858 -3.62 -11.98 2.94
N TRP A 859 -2.79 -12.07 3.99
CA TRP A 859 -3.24 -11.79 5.36
C TRP A 859 -3.67 -10.33 5.56
N HIS A 860 -3.09 -9.40 4.79
CA HIS A 860 -3.49 -7.99 4.79
C HIS A 860 -4.98 -7.77 4.46
N HIS A 861 -5.65 -8.70 3.78
CA HIS A 861 -7.10 -8.63 3.53
C HIS A 861 -7.95 -8.93 4.77
N PHE A 862 -7.38 -9.57 5.78
CA PHE A 862 -8.10 -10.06 6.96
C PHE A 862 -7.68 -9.36 8.25
N ILE A 863 -6.66 -8.49 8.20
CA ILE A 863 -6.15 -7.76 9.35
C ILE A 863 -6.52 -6.28 9.24
N TYR A 864 -7.18 -5.79 10.28
CA TYR A 864 -7.62 -4.42 10.45
C TYR A 864 -6.95 -3.81 11.67
N MET A 865 -6.66 -2.52 11.60
CA MET A 865 -6.00 -1.77 12.65
C MET A 865 -6.91 -0.65 13.12
N ALA A 866 -6.89 -0.36 14.41
CA ALA A 866 -7.49 0.84 14.98
C ALA A 866 -6.50 1.52 15.93
N VAL A 867 -6.43 2.85 15.91
CA VAL A 867 -5.48 3.65 16.69
C VAL A 867 -6.19 4.85 17.33
N ALA A 868 -5.85 5.13 18.58
CA ALA A 868 -6.30 6.31 19.31
C ALA A 868 -5.72 7.60 18.72
N ARG A 869 -6.49 8.69 18.68
CA ARG A 869 -6.08 9.91 17.95
C ARG A 869 -4.76 10.51 18.41
N GLY A 870 -4.50 10.46 19.71
CA GLY A 870 -3.24 10.92 20.28
C GLY A 870 -2.01 10.16 19.80
N HIS A 871 -2.17 8.96 19.23
CA HIS A 871 -1.10 8.10 18.70
C HIS A 871 -1.04 8.05 17.18
N PHE A 872 -1.77 8.92 16.47
CA PHE A 872 -1.55 9.13 15.04
C PHE A 872 -0.24 9.88 14.77
N PRO A 873 0.29 9.83 13.54
CA PRO A 873 1.34 10.75 13.11
C PRO A 873 0.91 12.19 13.40
N GLU A 874 1.83 13.00 13.94
CA GLU A 874 1.57 14.37 14.46
C GLU A 874 0.77 14.47 15.77
N GLY A 875 0.32 13.34 16.33
CA GLY A 875 -0.31 13.27 17.64
C GLY A 875 0.68 13.51 18.80
N SER A 876 0.15 13.65 20.02
CA SER A 876 0.94 13.82 21.25
C SER A 876 1.69 12.55 21.69
N GLY A 877 1.46 11.41 21.05
CA GLY A 877 1.91 10.07 21.48
C GLY A 877 1.28 9.62 22.79
N GLN A 878 0.16 10.22 23.17
CA GLN A 878 -0.57 10.00 24.42
C GLN A 878 -2.06 10.16 24.17
N CYS A 879 -2.89 9.32 24.77
CA CYS A 879 -4.33 9.49 24.86
C CYS A 879 -4.78 9.52 26.34
N ILE A 880 -5.89 10.18 26.62
CA ILE A 880 -6.59 10.30 27.89
C ILE A 880 -7.61 9.15 28.00
N PRO A 881 -7.47 8.24 29.00
CA PRO A 881 -8.38 7.12 29.15
C PRO A 881 -9.85 7.55 29.30
N GLY A 882 -10.71 7.00 28.44
CA GLY A 882 -12.14 7.29 28.40
C GLY A 882 -12.55 8.59 27.70
N ASP A 883 -11.60 9.36 27.16
CA ASP A 883 -11.89 10.52 26.31
C ASP A 883 -11.55 10.18 24.85
N ASP A 884 -10.26 10.10 24.51
CA ASP A 884 -9.74 9.88 23.15
C ASP A 884 -8.95 8.55 22.97
N CYS A 885 -8.77 7.76 24.03
CA CYS A 885 -8.33 6.36 23.91
C CYS A 885 -9.47 5.45 23.43
N LEU A 886 -9.12 4.33 22.78
CA LEU A 886 -10.09 3.33 22.30
C LEU A 886 -10.76 2.60 23.48
N LEU A 887 -12.03 2.24 23.32
CA LEU A 887 -12.77 1.41 24.28
C LEU A 887 -12.86 -0.04 23.79
N LEU A 888 -12.30 -0.99 24.54
CA LEU A 888 -12.41 -2.43 24.27
C LEU A 888 -13.30 -3.12 25.30
N ASN A 889 -14.43 -3.65 24.85
CA ASN A 889 -15.32 -4.50 25.63
C ASN A 889 -14.96 -5.98 25.45
N THR A 890 -14.49 -6.62 26.51
CA THR A 890 -14.13 -8.05 26.51
C THR A 890 -15.19 -8.89 27.22
N LYS A 891 -15.76 -9.85 26.50
CA LYS A 891 -16.65 -10.88 27.06
C LYS A 891 -15.83 -12.11 27.46
N ASN A 892 -15.59 -12.27 28.75
CA ASN A 892 -14.84 -13.39 29.33
C ASN A 892 -15.79 -14.44 29.92
N THR A 893 -15.27 -15.64 30.21
CA THR A 893 -16.01 -16.71 30.90
C THR A 893 -16.46 -16.30 32.31
N GLY A 894 -15.79 -15.31 32.92
CA GLY A 894 -16.13 -14.73 34.23
C GLY A 894 -17.00 -13.48 34.19
N GLY A 895 -17.46 -13.03 33.02
CA GLY A 895 -18.25 -11.81 32.84
C GLY A 895 -17.64 -10.82 31.83
N ASN A 896 -18.24 -9.64 31.72
CA ASN A 896 -17.79 -8.60 30.79
C ASN A 896 -16.85 -7.62 31.51
N THR A 897 -15.77 -7.23 30.83
CA THR A 897 -14.82 -6.20 31.28
C THR A 897 -14.66 -5.15 30.19
N ALA A 898 -14.43 -3.90 30.54
CA ALA A 898 -14.14 -2.83 29.59
C ALA A 898 -12.77 -2.22 29.89
N ARG A 899 -11.97 -1.97 28.85
CA ARG A 899 -10.72 -1.21 28.90
C ARG A 899 -10.89 0.07 28.10
N ASN A 900 -10.61 1.20 28.69
CA ASN A 900 -10.75 2.53 28.08
C ASN A 900 -9.41 3.26 27.94
N ASP A 901 -8.31 2.52 28.05
CA ASP A 901 -6.92 2.97 28.01
C ASP A 901 -6.17 2.38 26.82
N VAL A 902 -6.89 1.93 25.78
CA VAL A 902 -6.32 1.20 24.65
C VAL A 902 -5.82 2.20 23.61
N THR A 903 -4.53 2.09 23.24
CA THR A 903 -3.85 2.97 22.29
C THR A 903 -3.99 2.48 20.86
N ALA A 904 -3.84 1.17 20.63
CA ALA A 904 -4.07 0.55 19.33
C ALA A 904 -4.58 -0.89 19.46
N LEU A 905 -5.26 -1.34 18.41
CA LEU A 905 -5.84 -2.67 18.26
C LEU A 905 -5.51 -3.23 16.88
N LEU A 906 -5.25 -4.53 16.84
CA LEU A 906 -5.32 -5.34 15.62
C LEU A 906 -6.53 -6.26 15.69
N ILE A 907 -7.27 -6.37 14.61
CA ILE A 907 -8.47 -7.18 14.49
C ILE A 907 -8.29 -8.13 13.30
N ALA A 908 -8.30 -9.43 13.55
CA ALA A 908 -8.40 -10.44 12.51
C ALA A 908 -9.86 -10.82 12.30
N ALA A 909 -10.30 -10.81 11.04
CA ALA A 909 -11.66 -11.15 10.61
C ALA A 909 -12.06 -12.61 10.90
N GLY A 910 -11.08 -13.48 11.23
CA GLY A 910 -11.33 -14.89 11.46
C GLY A 910 -11.91 -15.63 10.26
N ARG A 911 -12.46 -16.82 10.48
CA ARG A 911 -13.26 -17.55 9.47
C ARG A 911 -14.61 -16.86 9.25
N GLU A 912 -15.20 -17.05 8.07
CA GLU A 912 -16.55 -16.53 7.82
C GLU A 912 -17.58 -17.15 8.78
N THR A 913 -18.53 -16.32 9.18
CA THR A 913 -19.68 -16.69 9.99
C THR A 913 -20.66 -17.60 9.23
N ASP A 914 -21.07 -18.69 9.87
CA ASP A 914 -22.02 -19.69 9.33
C ASP A 914 -23.46 -19.50 9.86
N GLY A 915 -23.69 -18.44 10.65
CA GLY A 915 -25.01 -18.12 11.18
C GLY A 915 -25.95 -17.55 10.11
N ALA A 916 -27.17 -18.09 10.03
CA ALA A 916 -28.18 -17.72 9.02
C ALA A 916 -28.62 -16.24 9.00
N GLN A 917 -28.19 -15.40 9.96
CA GLN A 917 -28.53 -13.98 10.07
C GLN A 917 -27.31 -13.05 9.99
N CYS A 918 -26.13 -13.60 9.76
CA CYS A 918 -24.86 -12.90 9.83
C CYS A 918 -23.90 -13.45 8.78
N ILE A 919 -24.43 -13.92 7.64
CA ILE A 919 -23.61 -14.49 6.56
C ILE A 919 -22.70 -13.40 6.03
N GLN A 920 -21.41 -13.71 6.02
CA GLN A 920 -20.38 -12.89 5.41
C GLN A 920 -20.07 -13.45 4.03
N ASN A 921 -19.95 -12.56 3.06
CA ASN A 921 -19.42 -12.91 1.74
C ASN A 921 -18.08 -12.19 1.58
N ARG A 922 -17.00 -12.95 1.48
CA ARG A 922 -15.66 -12.40 1.26
C ARG A 922 -15.12 -12.89 -0.10
N PRO A 923 -14.44 -12.05 -0.88
CA PRO A 923 -14.09 -10.65 -0.60
C PRO A 923 -15.26 -9.65 -0.76
N ALA A 924 -15.14 -8.49 -0.11
CA ALA A 924 -16.15 -7.41 -0.09
C ALA A 924 -15.57 -6.04 0.29
N SER A 925 -16.27 -4.95 -0.05
CA SER A 925 -15.86 -3.56 0.25
C SER A 925 -16.39 -3.04 1.58
N ASP A 926 -17.46 -3.65 2.08
CA ASP A 926 -18.04 -3.30 3.35
C ASP A 926 -17.30 -4.05 4.46
N SER A 927 -16.76 -3.31 5.44
CA SER A 927 -16.11 -3.89 6.62
C SER A 927 -17.04 -4.80 7.40
N ALA A 928 -18.37 -4.62 7.31
CA ALA A 928 -19.35 -5.53 7.91
C ALA A 928 -19.44 -6.92 7.25
N GLN A 929 -18.81 -7.12 6.09
CA GLN A 929 -18.63 -8.45 5.50
C GLN A 929 -17.36 -9.16 6.00
N TYR A 930 -16.50 -8.45 6.73
CA TYR A 930 -15.27 -9.01 7.31
C TYR A 930 -15.31 -9.09 8.83
N PHE A 931 -15.92 -8.10 9.48
CA PHE A 931 -15.95 -8.01 10.92
C PHE A 931 -17.40 -8.07 11.42
N GLU A 932 -17.58 -8.36 12.70
CA GLU A 932 -18.90 -8.52 13.29
C GLU A 932 -19.21 -7.49 14.38
N GLU A 933 -20.51 -7.18 14.51
CA GLU A 933 -21.05 -6.31 15.56
C GLU A 933 -20.31 -4.95 15.64
N GLU A 934 -19.82 -4.56 16.82
CA GLU A 934 -19.14 -3.28 17.06
C GLU A 934 -17.81 -3.15 16.28
N ASN A 935 -17.20 -4.26 15.83
CA ASN A 935 -15.95 -4.22 15.06
C ASN A 935 -16.17 -3.87 13.58
N ALA A 936 -17.36 -4.16 13.04
CA ALA A 936 -17.75 -3.85 11.66
C ALA A 936 -17.91 -2.34 11.40
N LEU A 937 -18.58 -1.66 12.34
CA LEU A 937 -19.03 -0.29 12.20
C LEU A 937 -18.92 0.45 13.54
N PRO A 938 -17.71 0.73 14.05
CA PRO A 938 -17.51 1.27 15.40
C PRO A 938 -18.14 2.66 15.63
N PHE A 939 -18.71 3.30 14.60
CA PHE A 939 -19.26 4.66 14.62
C PHE A 939 -20.78 4.79 14.34
N THR A 940 -21.51 3.69 14.10
CA THR A 940 -22.92 3.76 13.65
C THR A 940 -23.98 3.78 14.76
N ASN A 941 -23.57 3.85 16.03
CA ASN A 941 -24.52 4.15 17.10
C ASN A 941 -24.99 5.60 16.94
N ALA A 942 -26.09 5.80 16.20
CA ALA A 942 -26.74 7.08 15.98
C ALA A 942 -27.02 7.78 17.32
N GLY A 943 -26.11 8.66 17.74
CA GLY A 943 -26.15 9.38 19.02
C GLY A 943 -24.91 9.24 19.91
N ALA A 944 -23.93 8.40 19.56
CA ALA A 944 -22.64 8.36 20.22
C ALA A 944 -21.72 9.47 19.67
N ASP A 945 -21.04 10.14 20.58
CA ASP A 945 -19.98 11.09 20.25
C ASP A 945 -18.92 10.38 19.39
N ILE A 946 -18.59 10.96 18.23
CA ILE A 946 -17.63 10.40 17.26
C ILE A 946 -16.18 10.46 17.79
N SER A 947 -16.04 10.74 19.09
CA SER A 947 -14.80 10.89 19.84
C SER A 947 -14.27 9.57 20.39
N ASN A 948 -15.09 8.54 20.63
CA ASN A 948 -14.64 7.31 21.28
C ASN A 948 -15.16 6.01 20.60
N PRO A 949 -14.40 5.40 19.68
CA PRO A 949 -14.76 4.13 19.05
C PRO A 949 -14.80 2.98 20.06
N VAL A 950 -15.80 2.11 19.90
CA VAL A 950 -16.00 0.93 20.76
C VAL A 950 -15.73 -0.34 19.96
N PHE A 951 -14.87 -1.20 20.49
CA PHE A 951 -14.53 -2.50 19.92
C PHE A 951 -14.90 -3.63 20.88
N LYS A 952 -14.96 -4.84 20.35
CA LYS A 952 -15.38 -6.03 21.10
C LYS A 952 -14.44 -7.20 20.92
N LYS A 953 -14.09 -7.81 22.05
CA LYS A 953 -13.34 -9.08 22.11
C LYS A 953 -14.19 -10.12 22.81
N ARG A 954 -14.24 -11.34 22.27
CA ARG A 954 -14.82 -12.50 22.96
C ARG A 954 -13.74 -13.50 23.30
N HIS A 955 -13.85 -14.09 24.48
CA HIS A 955 -13.06 -15.28 24.80
C HIS A 955 -13.40 -16.39 23.81
N SER A 956 -12.43 -17.18 23.36
CA SER A 956 -12.61 -18.24 22.34
C SER A 956 -13.79 -19.18 22.61
N ARG A 957 -13.94 -19.64 23.85
CA ARG A 957 -15.11 -20.45 24.32
C ARG A 957 -16.49 -19.77 24.24
N LEU A 958 -16.55 -18.48 23.95
CA LEU A 958 -17.76 -17.66 23.84
C LEU A 958 -17.97 -17.09 22.42
N MET A 959 -17.13 -17.49 21.47
CA MET A 959 -17.39 -17.30 20.04
C MET A 959 -18.63 -18.09 19.63
N ASP A 960 -19.35 -17.59 18.64
CA ASP A 960 -20.57 -18.23 18.13
C ASP A 960 -20.64 -18.08 16.60
N ALA A 961 -21.69 -18.64 16.00
CA ALA A 961 -21.89 -18.65 14.55
C ALA A 961 -21.92 -17.25 13.91
N CYS A 962 -22.06 -16.18 14.70
CA CYS A 962 -22.12 -14.79 14.24
C CYS A 962 -21.01 -13.90 14.83
N PHE A 963 -19.99 -14.47 15.46
CA PHE A 963 -18.84 -13.70 15.95
C PHE A 963 -17.58 -14.57 15.93
N GLN A 964 -16.69 -14.28 14.98
CA GLN A 964 -15.42 -14.96 14.72
C GLN A 964 -14.21 -14.02 14.82
N ASP A 965 -14.43 -12.70 14.93
CA ASP A 965 -13.38 -11.70 15.11
C ASP A 965 -12.42 -12.01 16.26
N ARG A 966 -11.14 -11.78 16.01
CA ARG A 966 -10.09 -11.82 17.03
C ARG A 966 -9.46 -10.46 17.20
N VAL A 967 -9.48 -9.96 18.42
CA VAL A 967 -8.88 -8.67 18.76
C VAL A 967 -7.62 -8.87 19.61
N HIS A 968 -6.52 -8.26 19.14
CA HIS A 968 -5.24 -8.13 19.83
C HIS A 968 -5.02 -6.67 20.22
N VAL A 969 -4.53 -6.44 21.44
CA VAL A 969 -4.15 -5.11 21.90
C VAL A 969 -2.67 -4.97 21.63
N VAL A 970 -2.28 -3.91 20.92
CA VAL A 970 -0.86 -3.58 20.70
C VAL A 970 -0.36 -2.93 21.99
N GLU A 971 0.71 -3.47 22.58
CA GLU A 971 1.21 -3.07 23.91
C GLU A 971 2.15 -1.86 23.91
#